data_AF-K6ZW65-F1
#
_entry.id   AF-K6ZW65-F1
#
_cell.length_a   1.000
_cell.length_b   1.000
_cell.length_c   1.000
_cell.angle_alpha   90.00
_cell.angle_beta   90.00
_cell.angle_gamma   90.00
#
_symmetry.space_group_name_H-M   'P 1'
#
loop_
_entity.id
_entity.type
_entity.pdbx_description
1 polymer ?
#
loop_
_entity_poly.entity_id
_entity_poly.type
_entity_poly.pdbx_seq_one_letter_code
_entity_poly.pdbx_strand_id
1 'polypeptide(L)'
;MTLLRKFSLVALGVSIVLQSACSQHDIETVPKQNRVLFKDVSDSVGLVSEANWKYGGPAVADLNNDGHYDFLLSNHDTTPVQLFMGNAAHHFDEIKNVYPKADLHGISAGDFDLDGDNDVLLSLGGGNGLTPQPQRLLRNDNGTFTDITKEAGISELGARGRSVRWVDLDNDGDLDFMQVNAAKMVNEALPRNIIFENLGNGTFRYVESPGFEDIEAERVLITDYNSDNVMDIIAFTSYDKTSIWQGNGDFTFSNTTNTVLPQGHDDYPGTITVAQADIDNDGDLDYYFARGKLYYTIANNSISFDKEKQSLDLRDVGSKSHDGLTLYADSDIVLSDFYHFPRAKLLEFMPVFIGANKQQITTPKDAHAITQEQAKGFPAEVNETGWYLGYLGDNKWRLEWLLTDDVAWDVRASIKGVSDYEANWTPQELAVPDVLLRNDDGVLTDISQRIPDSLNTNNWGVTSGDFNNDGNADFFVYRFGDLQRRIADVMLLNTGDGHFTSSVAHNATTEIGSKSHGDSGVAFDFDLDGKIDILSGDDDNGKWHLYKNVTDNGNNNHLLIKIGYSENGIDPYGAKVWITTKGKKQYKLIGSTNANHSQSLLNIVHFGLGKDEVVTDITVRWRDGTTRTLKNQQANQLLTLGKSI
;
A
#
# COMPACT_ATOMS: atom_id res chain seq x y z
N MET A 1 -4.87 81.44 -27.59
CA MET A 1 -4.44 81.93 -26.25
C MET A 1 -5.42 81.31 -25.26
N THR A 2 -5.07 80.43 -24.32
CA THR A 2 -3.81 80.21 -23.58
C THR A 2 -3.84 78.79 -22.97
N LEU A 3 -2.67 78.20 -22.77
CA LEU A 3 -2.41 76.90 -22.11
C LEU A 3 -3.07 76.75 -20.72
N LEU A 4 -3.34 75.50 -20.32
CA LEU A 4 -3.07 75.03 -18.94
C LEU A 4 -2.99 73.50 -18.87
N ARG A 5 -1.78 72.98 -18.63
CA ARG A 5 -1.49 71.62 -18.16
C ARG A 5 -1.79 71.54 -16.65
N LYS A 6 -2.38 70.43 -16.19
CA LYS A 6 -2.39 70.05 -14.76
C LYS A 6 -1.71 68.69 -14.59
N PHE A 7 -0.70 68.69 -13.71
CA PHE A 7 -0.04 67.52 -13.14
C PHE A 7 -0.96 66.85 -12.11
N SER A 8 -0.88 65.53 -11.97
CA SER A 8 -1.43 64.80 -10.82
C SER A 8 -0.31 64.00 -10.13
N LEU A 9 -0.29 64.12 -8.81
CA LEU A 9 0.66 63.57 -7.84
C LEU A 9 0.38 62.07 -7.62
N VAL A 10 1.42 61.23 -7.58
CA VAL A 10 1.33 59.81 -7.20
C VAL A 10 1.70 59.69 -5.72
N ALA A 11 0.83 59.06 -4.93
CA ALA A 11 1.08 58.74 -3.52
C ALA A 11 1.72 57.34 -3.40
N LEU A 12 2.86 57.26 -2.72
CA LEU A 12 3.48 56.01 -2.27
C LEU A 12 2.80 55.55 -0.97
N GLY A 13 2.23 54.34 -0.96
CA GLY A 13 1.84 53.62 0.25
C GLY A 13 2.88 52.53 0.54
N VAL A 14 3.57 52.65 1.68
CA VAL A 14 4.46 51.60 2.21
C VAL A 14 3.62 50.69 3.10
N SER A 15 3.53 49.40 2.74
CA SER A 15 2.96 48.36 3.61
C SER A 15 4.11 47.54 4.19
N ILE A 16 4.23 47.57 5.52
CA ILE A 16 5.15 46.74 6.29
C ILE A 16 4.45 45.39 6.51
N VAL A 17 5.01 44.32 5.94
CA VAL A 17 4.57 42.94 6.19
C VAL A 17 5.42 42.38 7.34
N LEU A 18 4.77 42.07 8.46
CA LEU A 18 5.35 41.29 9.55
C LEU A 18 5.30 39.81 9.16
N GLN A 19 6.47 39.18 9.03
CA GLN A 19 6.60 37.73 8.87
C GLN A 19 6.37 37.05 10.23
N SER A 20 5.26 36.30 10.33
CA SER A 20 5.10 35.23 11.32
C SER A 20 5.65 33.94 10.71
N ALA A 21 6.63 33.33 11.37
CA ALA A 21 7.17 32.02 10.99
C ALA A 21 6.12 30.92 11.23
N CYS A 22 5.50 30.44 10.15
CA CYS A 22 4.82 29.15 10.10
C CYS A 22 5.82 28.12 9.58
N SER A 23 5.96 26.98 10.27
CA SER A 23 6.57 25.78 9.69
C SER A 23 5.57 25.16 8.71
N GLN A 24 5.41 25.78 7.54
CA GLN A 24 4.95 25.08 6.36
C GLN A 24 6.19 24.37 5.83
N HIS A 25 6.19 23.04 5.81
CA HIS A 25 7.17 22.33 4.99
C HIS A 25 6.95 22.80 3.55
N ASP A 26 7.94 23.51 3.02
CA ASP A 26 7.96 24.01 1.65
C ASP A 26 7.88 22.82 0.69
N ILE A 27 6.67 22.50 0.22
CA ILE A 27 6.48 21.66 -0.95
C ILE A 27 6.87 22.54 -2.13
N GLU A 28 8.03 22.29 -2.72
CA GLU A 28 8.46 22.99 -3.93
C GLU A 28 7.34 22.93 -4.97
N THR A 29 6.88 24.11 -5.40
CA THR A 29 5.90 24.20 -6.47
C THR A 29 6.56 23.76 -7.78
N VAL A 30 6.42 22.49 -8.14
CA VAL A 30 6.77 21.99 -9.47
C VAL A 30 6.15 22.93 -10.52
N PRO A 31 6.94 23.47 -11.48
CA PRO A 31 6.39 24.31 -12.54
C PRO A 31 5.21 23.61 -13.21
N LYS A 32 4.13 24.37 -13.49
CA LYS A 32 2.87 23.86 -14.06
C LYS A 32 3.03 22.95 -15.29
N GLN A 33 4.17 23.01 -15.98
CA GLN A 33 4.46 22.35 -17.24
C GLN A 33 4.97 20.90 -17.08
N ASN A 34 5.36 20.46 -15.87
CA ASN A 34 5.87 19.10 -15.60
C ASN A 34 5.06 18.37 -14.52
N ARG A 35 3.82 18.79 -14.30
CA ARG A 35 2.97 18.25 -13.23
C ARG A 35 2.19 17.05 -13.74
N VAL A 36 2.42 15.88 -13.15
CA VAL A 36 1.57 14.71 -13.36
C VAL A 36 0.20 14.97 -12.74
N LEU A 37 -0.85 14.71 -13.51
CA LEU A 37 -2.25 14.98 -13.14
C LEU A 37 -3.11 13.76 -13.41
N PHE A 38 -4.02 13.49 -12.48
CA PHE A 38 -4.99 12.42 -12.57
C PHE A 38 -6.42 12.94 -12.48
N LYS A 39 -7.34 12.08 -12.88
CA LYS A 39 -8.78 12.24 -12.69
C LYS A 39 -9.33 10.92 -12.14
N ASP A 40 -10.09 10.99 -11.05
CA ASP A 40 -10.90 9.85 -10.61
C ASP A 40 -11.95 9.53 -11.69
N VAL A 41 -11.88 8.32 -12.24
CA VAL A 41 -12.78 7.81 -13.27
C VAL A 41 -13.62 6.63 -12.78
N SER A 42 -13.51 6.23 -11.52
CA SER A 42 -14.07 5.00 -10.94
C SER A 42 -15.51 4.76 -11.37
N ASP A 43 -16.41 5.70 -11.06
CA ASP A 43 -17.84 5.60 -11.41
C ASP A 43 -18.08 5.55 -12.94
N SER A 44 -17.28 6.30 -13.71
CA SER A 44 -17.48 6.40 -15.16
C SER A 44 -17.03 5.16 -15.93
N VAL A 45 -16.12 4.38 -15.35
CA VAL A 45 -15.65 3.12 -15.93
C VAL A 45 -16.34 1.90 -15.32
N GLY A 46 -17.29 2.07 -14.38
CA GLY A 46 -18.02 0.94 -13.79
C GLY A 46 -17.39 0.36 -12.52
N LEU A 47 -16.27 0.93 -12.03
CA LEU A 47 -15.68 0.55 -10.75
C LEU A 47 -16.47 1.19 -9.60
N VAL A 48 -17.54 0.54 -9.18
CA VAL A 48 -18.36 0.95 -8.03
C VAL A 48 -18.05 0.03 -6.86
N SER A 49 -17.20 0.50 -5.95
CA SER A 49 -16.81 -0.24 -4.74
C SER A 49 -17.48 0.30 -3.48
N GLU A 50 -17.73 -0.59 -2.52
CA GLU A 50 -18.26 -0.23 -1.22
C GLU A 50 -17.13 0.18 -0.26
N ALA A 51 -17.49 1.03 0.71
CA ALA A 51 -16.62 1.44 1.81
C ALA A 51 -16.35 0.23 2.73
N ASN A 52 -15.13 -0.29 2.70
CA ASN A 52 -14.76 -1.54 3.38
C ASN A 52 -13.34 -1.48 3.92
N TRP A 53 -13.11 -2.18 5.03
CA TRP A 53 -11.78 -2.43 5.54
C TRP A 53 -10.98 -3.25 4.52
N LYS A 54 -9.76 -2.79 4.20
CA LYS A 54 -8.82 -3.45 3.28
C LYS A 54 -7.63 -3.98 4.04
N TYR A 55 -7.05 -5.07 3.57
CA TYR A 55 -5.85 -5.61 4.18
C TYR A 55 -4.79 -5.74 3.08
N GLY A 56 -4.24 -4.60 2.64
CA GLY A 56 -3.31 -4.55 1.53
C GLY A 56 -3.96 -4.25 0.17
N GLY A 57 -3.18 -4.35 -0.89
CA GLY A 57 -3.56 -3.88 -2.22
C GLY A 57 -4.38 -4.86 -3.06
N PRO A 58 -4.78 -4.43 -4.27
CA PRO A 58 -5.52 -5.24 -5.22
C PRO A 58 -4.56 -6.21 -5.95
N ALA A 59 -5.12 -7.21 -6.62
CA ALA A 59 -4.44 -7.92 -7.69
C ALA A 59 -5.02 -7.50 -9.05
N VAL A 60 -4.13 -7.19 -9.99
CA VAL A 60 -4.48 -6.80 -11.37
C VAL A 60 -3.91 -7.85 -12.32
N ALA A 61 -4.75 -8.42 -13.17
CA ALA A 61 -4.36 -9.44 -14.16
C ALA A 61 -5.39 -9.51 -15.30
N ASP A 62 -4.97 -9.93 -16.48
CA ASP A 62 -5.83 -10.21 -17.64
C ASP A 62 -6.36 -11.65 -17.50
N LEU A 63 -7.46 -11.87 -16.75
CA LEU A 63 -7.87 -13.21 -16.30
C LEU A 63 -8.38 -14.10 -17.43
N ASN A 64 -8.88 -13.49 -18.51
CA ASN A 64 -9.39 -14.20 -19.69
C ASN A 64 -8.48 -14.02 -20.93
N ASN A 65 -7.31 -13.42 -20.73
CA ASN A 65 -6.29 -13.14 -21.74
C ASN A 65 -6.78 -12.31 -22.95
N ASP A 66 -7.81 -11.48 -22.78
CA ASP A 66 -8.41 -10.68 -23.85
C ASP A 66 -7.63 -9.39 -24.18
N GLY A 67 -6.62 -9.06 -23.37
CA GLY A 67 -5.79 -7.87 -23.53
C GLY A 67 -6.22 -6.68 -22.67
N HIS A 68 -7.21 -6.87 -21.79
CA HIS A 68 -7.67 -5.88 -20.83
C HIS A 68 -7.47 -6.40 -19.41
N TYR A 69 -6.96 -5.55 -18.53
CA TYR A 69 -6.75 -5.95 -17.14
C TYR A 69 -8.07 -5.99 -16.37
N ASP A 70 -8.19 -6.99 -15.50
CA ASP A 70 -9.26 -7.19 -14.53
C ASP A 70 -8.77 -6.89 -13.12
N PHE A 71 -9.71 -6.57 -12.22
CA PHE A 71 -9.39 -6.22 -10.84
C PHE A 71 -9.98 -7.23 -9.85
N LEU A 72 -9.09 -7.82 -9.07
CA LEU A 72 -9.42 -8.62 -7.89
C LEU A 72 -9.18 -7.77 -6.64
N LEU A 73 -10.25 -7.38 -5.98
CA LEU A 73 -10.21 -6.47 -4.84
C LEU A 73 -10.36 -7.25 -3.53
N SER A 74 -9.40 -7.09 -2.63
CA SER A 74 -9.43 -7.65 -1.28
C SER A 74 -10.33 -6.79 -0.38
N ASN A 75 -11.28 -7.44 0.31
CA ASN A 75 -12.09 -6.81 1.34
C ASN A 75 -12.11 -7.72 2.57
N HIS A 76 -11.90 -7.14 3.75
CA HIS A 76 -11.76 -7.90 4.98
C HIS A 76 -13.12 -8.16 5.65
N ASP A 77 -13.46 -9.44 5.88
CA ASP A 77 -14.56 -10.01 6.69
C ASP A 77 -16.00 -9.72 6.24
N THR A 78 -16.30 -8.47 5.89
CA THR A 78 -17.67 -7.97 5.72
C THR A 78 -18.18 -8.05 4.29
N THR A 79 -17.26 -8.04 3.31
CA THR A 79 -17.59 -8.01 1.88
C THR A 79 -16.90 -9.17 1.16
N PRO A 80 -17.59 -9.89 0.26
CA PRO A 80 -16.98 -10.91 -0.60
C PRO A 80 -15.81 -10.37 -1.43
N VAL A 81 -15.02 -11.28 -2.02
CA VAL A 81 -14.08 -10.91 -3.09
C VAL A 81 -14.86 -10.23 -4.20
N GLN A 82 -14.40 -9.05 -4.61
CA GLN A 82 -14.96 -8.36 -5.76
C GLN A 82 -14.06 -8.57 -6.96
N LEU A 83 -14.65 -9.04 -8.05
CA LEU A 83 -14.01 -9.19 -9.35
C LEU A 83 -14.66 -8.23 -10.33
N PHE A 84 -13.85 -7.39 -10.96
CA PHE A 84 -14.26 -6.50 -12.03
C PHE A 84 -13.54 -6.89 -13.31
N MET A 85 -14.31 -7.34 -14.31
CA MET A 85 -13.77 -7.73 -15.61
C MET A 85 -13.69 -6.51 -16.53
N GLY A 86 -12.50 -6.21 -17.03
CA GLY A 86 -12.27 -5.17 -18.03
C GLY A 86 -12.79 -5.60 -19.40
N ASN A 87 -12.98 -4.64 -20.30
CA ASN A 87 -13.35 -4.92 -21.68
C ASN A 87 -12.78 -3.88 -22.65
N ALA A 88 -12.95 -4.12 -23.95
CA ALA A 88 -12.44 -3.25 -25.02
C ALA A 88 -13.02 -1.83 -25.05
N ALA A 89 -14.06 -1.53 -24.26
CA ALA A 89 -14.57 -0.17 -24.06
C ALA A 89 -13.95 0.51 -22.82
N HIS A 90 -12.99 -0.13 -22.16
CA HIS A 90 -12.38 0.30 -20.90
C HIS A 90 -13.42 0.48 -19.79
N HIS A 91 -14.43 -0.37 -19.81
CA HIS A 91 -15.47 -0.47 -18.79
C HIS A 91 -15.28 -1.77 -17.98
N PHE A 92 -15.71 -1.73 -16.73
CA PHE A 92 -15.55 -2.81 -15.76
C PHE A 92 -16.91 -3.36 -15.34
N ASP A 93 -17.12 -4.64 -15.61
CA ASP A 93 -18.33 -5.37 -15.22
C ASP A 93 -18.05 -6.21 -13.96
N GLU A 94 -18.85 -5.99 -12.90
CA GLU A 94 -18.69 -6.76 -11.66
C GLU A 94 -19.22 -8.19 -11.81
N ILE A 95 -18.34 -9.17 -11.57
CA ILE A 95 -18.70 -10.58 -11.44
C ILE A 95 -18.93 -10.90 -9.96
N LYS A 96 -20.16 -11.28 -9.62
CA LYS A 96 -20.59 -11.50 -8.24
C LYS A 96 -20.36 -12.93 -7.78
N ASN A 97 -20.12 -13.08 -6.47
CA ASN A 97 -20.03 -14.36 -5.78
C ASN A 97 -18.88 -15.26 -6.26
N VAL A 98 -17.75 -14.67 -6.68
CA VAL A 98 -16.52 -15.42 -7.01
C VAL A 98 -16.03 -16.22 -5.79
N TYR A 99 -16.03 -15.59 -4.62
CA TYR A 99 -15.77 -16.26 -3.35
C TYR A 99 -16.61 -15.60 -2.23
N PRO A 100 -17.19 -16.36 -1.29
CA PRO A 100 -17.99 -15.78 -0.20
C PRO A 100 -17.16 -14.88 0.71
N LYS A 101 -17.85 -14.12 1.57
CA LYS A 101 -17.21 -13.32 2.62
C LYS A 101 -16.25 -14.17 3.48
N ALA A 102 -15.08 -13.62 3.75
CA ALA A 102 -14.06 -14.26 4.55
C ALA A 102 -13.10 -13.24 5.17
N ASP A 103 -12.37 -13.67 6.19
CA ASP A 103 -11.17 -13.00 6.69
C ASP A 103 -10.07 -13.10 5.63
N LEU A 104 -10.08 -12.20 4.63
CA LEU A 104 -9.23 -12.24 3.45
C LEU A 104 -8.10 -11.21 3.56
N HIS A 105 -6.86 -11.62 3.28
CA HIS A 105 -5.68 -10.75 3.38
C HIS A 105 -4.88 -10.59 2.09
N GLY A 106 -4.80 -11.61 1.24
CA GLY A 106 -3.98 -11.55 0.03
C GLY A 106 -4.65 -12.28 -1.12
N ILE A 107 -4.49 -11.73 -2.32
CA ILE A 107 -4.99 -12.32 -3.56
C ILE A 107 -3.87 -12.32 -4.61
N SER A 108 -3.76 -13.40 -5.38
CA SER A 108 -2.84 -13.49 -6.50
C SER A 108 -3.52 -14.14 -7.69
N ALA A 109 -3.12 -13.73 -8.89
CA ALA A 109 -3.59 -14.31 -10.15
C ALA A 109 -2.43 -14.89 -10.94
N GLY A 110 -2.64 -16.05 -11.58
CA GLY A 110 -1.66 -16.72 -12.42
C GLY A 110 -2.23 -18.00 -13.03
N ASP A 111 -1.76 -18.36 -14.21
CA ASP A 111 -2.17 -19.57 -14.95
C ASP A 111 -1.35 -20.78 -14.47
N PHE A 112 -1.86 -21.52 -13.48
CA PHE A 112 -1.09 -22.60 -12.85
C PHE A 112 -1.18 -23.93 -13.62
N ASP A 113 -2.20 -24.11 -14.46
CA ASP A 113 -2.39 -25.32 -15.27
C ASP A 113 -2.09 -25.13 -16.77
N LEU A 114 -1.63 -23.94 -17.15
CA LEU A 114 -1.16 -23.53 -18.47
C LEU A 114 -2.23 -23.66 -19.55
N ASP A 115 -3.48 -23.34 -19.21
CA ASP A 115 -4.63 -23.50 -20.10
C ASP A 115 -5.03 -22.22 -20.85
N GLY A 116 -4.42 -21.08 -20.50
CA GLY A 116 -4.62 -19.80 -21.18
C GLY A 116 -5.49 -18.80 -20.44
N ASP A 117 -6.17 -19.19 -19.35
CA ASP A 117 -6.86 -18.28 -18.45
C ASP A 117 -6.17 -18.26 -17.06
N ASN A 118 -6.23 -17.13 -16.34
CA ASN A 118 -5.53 -17.02 -15.06
C ASN A 118 -6.44 -17.42 -13.91
N ASP A 119 -5.89 -18.21 -12.99
CA ASP A 119 -6.54 -18.69 -11.78
C ASP A 119 -6.30 -17.77 -10.59
N VAL A 120 -7.07 -17.96 -9.52
CA VAL A 120 -7.03 -17.09 -8.33
C VAL A 120 -6.62 -17.87 -7.09
N LEU A 121 -5.56 -17.40 -6.44
CA LEU A 121 -5.11 -17.89 -5.14
C LEU A 121 -5.48 -16.87 -4.05
N LEU A 122 -6.10 -17.34 -2.97
CA LEU A 122 -6.56 -16.51 -1.85
C LEU A 122 -5.88 -16.90 -0.55
N SER A 123 -5.34 -15.91 0.17
CA SER A 123 -4.85 -16.06 1.53
C SER A 123 -5.95 -15.73 2.53
N LEU A 124 -6.42 -16.76 3.25
CA LEU A 124 -7.38 -16.59 4.34
C LEU A 124 -6.65 -16.39 5.66
N GLY A 125 -7.09 -15.41 6.43
CA GLY A 125 -6.67 -15.15 7.78
C GLY A 125 -7.08 -16.23 8.77
N GLY A 126 -7.23 -15.82 10.02
CA GLY A 126 -7.39 -16.74 11.15
C GLY A 126 -8.74 -16.67 11.84
N GLY A 127 -9.73 -15.96 11.31
CA GLY A 127 -11.00 -15.71 12.00
C GLY A 127 -10.79 -15.04 13.36
N ASN A 128 -10.17 -13.85 13.38
CA ASN A 128 -9.66 -13.18 14.59
C ASN A 128 -8.53 -13.96 15.28
N GLY A 129 -7.77 -14.74 14.50
CA GLY A 129 -6.63 -15.53 14.95
C GLY A 129 -6.97 -16.87 15.59
N LEU A 130 -8.24 -17.24 15.78
CA LEU A 130 -8.63 -18.44 16.53
C LEU A 130 -8.83 -19.69 15.66
N THR A 131 -8.78 -19.56 14.35
CA THR A 131 -9.17 -20.60 13.39
C THR A 131 -8.29 -20.52 12.14
N PRO A 132 -7.04 -21.02 12.19
CA PRO A 132 -6.21 -21.17 10.99
C PRO A 132 -6.99 -21.88 9.87
N GLN A 133 -6.79 -21.42 8.64
CA GLN A 133 -7.45 -21.97 7.45
C GLN A 133 -6.40 -22.24 6.37
N PRO A 134 -6.62 -23.24 5.50
CA PRO A 134 -5.84 -23.31 4.28
C PRO A 134 -6.15 -22.08 3.42
N GLN A 135 -5.24 -21.75 2.54
CA GLN A 135 -5.46 -20.95 1.34
C GLN A 135 -6.61 -21.50 0.49
N ARG A 136 -7.04 -20.75 -0.53
CA ARG A 136 -8.02 -21.23 -1.53
C ARG A 136 -7.48 -21.07 -2.93
N LEU A 137 -7.58 -22.12 -3.72
CA LEU A 137 -7.30 -22.07 -5.16
C LEU A 137 -8.63 -22.15 -5.91
N LEU A 138 -8.96 -21.07 -6.61
CA LEU A 138 -10.10 -20.99 -7.50
C LEU A 138 -9.61 -21.14 -8.92
N ARG A 139 -9.88 -22.28 -9.54
CA ARG A 139 -9.59 -22.49 -10.94
C ARG A 139 -10.58 -21.69 -11.78
N ASN A 140 -10.07 -20.97 -12.76
CA ASN A 140 -10.87 -20.30 -13.76
C ASN A 140 -11.09 -21.26 -14.94
N ASP A 141 -12.33 -21.34 -15.41
CA ASP A 141 -12.67 -22.13 -16.59
C ASP A 141 -13.55 -21.22 -17.46
N ASN A 142 -12.90 -20.35 -18.25
CA ASN A 142 -13.54 -19.35 -19.11
C ASN A 142 -14.53 -18.43 -18.34
N GLY A 143 -14.06 -17.85 -17.23
CA GLY A 143 -14.83 -16.95 -16.36
C GLY A 143 -15.69 -17.68 -15.32
N THR A 144 -15.62 -19.02 -15.26
CA THR A 144 -16.28 -19.82 -14.22
C THR A 144 -15.27 -20.21 -13.16
N PHE A 145 -15.37 -19.62 -11.96
CA PHE A 145 -14.45 -19.91 -10.86
C PHE A 145 -14.93 -21.10 -10.01
N THR A 146 -14.08 -22.12 -9.87
CA THR A 146 -14.34 -23.31 -9.06
C THR A 146 -13.28 -23.47 -7.98
N ASP A 147 -13.67 -23.56 -6.70
CA ASP A 147 -12.76 -23.89 -5.61
C ASP A 147 -12.31 -25.35 -5.73
N ILE A 148 -11.04 -25.54 -6.10
CA ILE A 148 -10.40 -26.85 -6.27
C ILE A 148 -9.38 -27.14 -5.17
N THR A 149 -9.44 -26.41 -4.04
CA THR A 149 -8.47 -26.49 -2.94
C THR A 149 -8.21 -27.94 -2.48
N LYS A 150 -9.26 -28.77 -2.45
CA LYS A 150 -9.16 -30.18 -2.04
C LYS A 150 -8.63 -31.06 -3.17
N GLU A 151 -9.14 -30.86 -4.38
CA GLU A 151 -8.77 -31.57 -5.59
C GLU A 151 -7.29 -31.36 -5.92
N ALA A 152 -6.78 -30.15 -5.71
CA ALA A 152 -5.39 -29.76 -5.88
C ALA A 152 -4.46 -30.28 -4.77
N GLY A 153 -4.99 -30.88 -3.70
CA GLY A 153 -4.19 -31.49 -2.63
C GLY A 153 -3.68 -30.54 -1.54
N ILE A 154 -4.22 -29.32 -1.46
CA ILE A 154 -3.70 -28.25 -0.59
C ILE A 154 -4.63 -27.92 0.60
N SER A 155 -5.67 -28.72 0.85
CA SER A 155 -6.66 -28.48 1.91
C SER A 155 -6.20 -28.79 3.33
N GLU A 156 -5.07 -29.48 3.52
CA GLU A 156 -4.69 -30.06 4.83
C GLU A 156 -3.70 -29.19 5.63
N LEU A 157 -3.09 -28.19 5.01
CA LEU A 157 -2.16 -27.26 5.69
C LEU A 157 -2.81 -25.89 5.86
N GLY A 158 -3.40 -25.67 7.02
CA GLY A 158 -3.98 -24.38 7.39
C GLY A 158 -3.02 -23.52 8.21
N ALA A 159 -3.07 -22.21 7.99
CA ALA A 159 -2.30 -21.23 8.74
C ALA A 159 -3.12 -19.93 8.91
N ARG A 160 -2.54 -18.92 9.55
CA ARG A 160 -3.12 -17.58 9.58
C ARG A 160 -2.55 -16.77 8.42
N GLY A 161 -3.14 -16.96 7.24
CA GLY A 161 -2.72 -16.37 5.97
C GLY A 161 -2.54 -14.86 6.02
N ARG A 162 -1.52 -14.38 5.31
CA ARG A 162 -1.29 -12.95 5.03
C ARG A 162 -1.12 -12.73 3.54
N SER A 163 -0.19 -13.45 2.94
CA SER A 163 0.15 -13.30 1.54
C SER A 163 0.24 -14.65 0.86
N VAL A 164 -0.14 -14.70 -0.41
CA VAL A 164 0.09 -15.83 -1.31
C VAL A 164 0.84 -15.32 -2.54
N ARG A 165 1.73 -16.13 -3.11
CA ARG A 165 2.55 -15.72 -4.25
C ARG A 165 2.78 -16.85 -5.22
N TRP A 166 2.44 -16.63 -6.49
CA TRP A 166 2.86 -17.47 -7.61
C TRP A 166 4.33 -17.18 -7.94
N VAL A 167 5.08 -18.26 -8.20
CA VAL A 167 6.52 -18.22 -8.51
C VAL A 167 6.95 -19.57 -9.09
N ASP A 168 8.02 -19.58 -9.87
CA ASP A 168 8.71 -20.80 -10.28
C ASP A 168 9.97 -20.94 -9.44
N LEU A 169 10.00 -21.88 -8.49
CA LEU A 169 11.09 -21.96 -7.52
C LEU A 169 12.22 -22.90 -7.95
N ASP A 170 11.96 -23.80 -8.89
CA ASP A 170 12.95 -24.74 -9.42
C ASP A 170 13.22 -24.60 -10.93
N ASN A 171 12.61 -23.59 -11.57
CA ASN A 171 12.75 -23.24 -12.98
C ASN A 171 12.32 -24.37 -13.93
N ASP A 172 11.32 -25.16 -13.55
CA ASP A 172 10.79 -26.25 -14.38
C ASP A 172 9.71 -25.78 -15.39
N GLY A 173 9.20 -24.55 -15.19
CA GLY A 173 8.26 -23.87 -16.06
C GLY A 173 6.81 -23.85 -15.56
N ASP A 174 6.44 -24.62 -14.53
CA ASP A 174 5.14 -24.47 -13.91
C ASP A 174 5.15 -23.39 -12.81
N LEU A 175 3.98 -22.99 -12.32
CA LEU A 175 3.87 -22.03 -11.22
C LEU A 175 3.64 -22.79 -9.90
N ASP A 176 4.65 -22.76 -9.05
CA ASP A 176 4.56 -23.06 -7.63
C ASP A 176 3.90 -21.91 -6.86
N PHE A 177 3.63 -22.12 -5.58
CA PHE A 177 3.31 -20.98 -4.73
C PHE A 177 3.89 -21.02 -3.32
N MET A 178 4.12 -19.81 -2.81
CA MET A 178 4.50 -19.53 -1.44
C MET A 178 3.31 -18.95 -0.67
N GLN A 179 3.11 -19.42 0.56
CA GLN A 179 2.18 -18.86 1.52
C GLN A 179 2.94 -18.29 2.72
N VAL A 180 2.78 -16.98 2.94
CA VAL A 180 3.38 -16.24 4.05
C VAL A 180 2.30 -15.94 5.08
N ASN A 181 2.58 -16.24 6.33
CA ASN A 181 1.58 -16.25 7.40
C ASN A 181 1.96 -15.36 8.58
N ALA A 182 0.98 -15.06 9.43
CA ALA A 182 1.20 -14.37 10.70
C ALA A 182 2.14 -15.15 11.62
N ALA A 183 2.79 -14.45 12.55
CA ALA A 183 3.65 -15.06 13.57
C ALA A 183 2.92 -16.17 14.35
N LYS A 184 3.57 -17.33 14.50
CA LYS A 184 3.00 -18.57 15.08
C LYS A 184 2.40 -18.39 16.47
N MET A 185 1.35 -19.16 16.76
CA MET A 185 0.80 -19.22 18.12
C MET A 185 1.70 -20.05 19.01
N VAL A 186 1.67 -19.76 20.32
CA VAL A 186 2.34 -20.61 21.32
C VAL A 186 1.74 -22.02 21.22
N ASN A 187 2.59 -23.01 20.92
CA ASN A 187 2.27 -24.43 20.68
C ASN A 187 1.71 -24.78 19.27
N GLU A 188 1.87 -23.92 18.27
CA GLU A 188 1.59 -24.28 16.87
C GLU A 188 2.70 -25.19 16.31
N ALA A 189 2.33 -26.42 15.92
CA ALA A 189 3.28 -27.44 15.46
C ALA A 189 3.68 -27.32 13.98
N LEU A 190 2.82 -26.71 13.15
CA LEU A 190 3.06 -26.52 11.73
C LEU A 190 4.12 -25.43 11.47
N PRO A 191 4.86 -25.47 10.35
CA PRO A 191 5.74 -24.37 9.96
C PRO A 191 4.96 -23.06 9.83
N ARG A 192 5.64 -21.91 9.99
CA ARG A 192 4.97 -20.61 9.84
C ARG A 192 4.61 -20.41 8.38
N ASN A 193 5.61 -20.39 7.50
CA ASN A 193 5.42 -20.19 6.06
C ASN A 193 5.43 -21.54 5.34
N ILE A 194 4.75 -21.63 4.20
CA ILE A 194 4.52 -22.91 3.52
C ILE A 194 4.81 -22.73 2.03
N ILE A 195 5.47 -23.72 1.41
CA ILE A 195 5.71 -23.78 -0.03
C ILE A 195 4.99 -25.01 -0.59
N PHE A 196 4.38 -24.83 -1.76
CA PHE A 196 3.76 -25.89 -2.53
C PHE A 196 4.37 -25.94 -3.92
N GLU A 197 4.94 -27.09 -4.26
CA GLU A 197 5.43 -27.43 -5.59
C GLU A 197 4.25 -27.87 -6.46
N ASN A 198 4.13 -27.29 -7.64
CA ASN A 198 3.20 -27.76 -8.67
C ASN A 198 3.78 -29.02 -9.34
N LEU A 199 2.90 -29.98 -9.64
CA LEU A 199 3.32 -31.28 -10.18
C LEU A 199 3.01 -31.40 -11.68
N GLY A 200 2.69 -30.28 -12.35
CA GLY A 200 2.29 -30.22 -13.76
C GLY A 200 1.04 -31.04 -14.11
N ASN A 201 0.22 -31.41 -13.13
CA ASN A 201 -0.96 -32.28 -13.32
C ASN A 201 -2.23 -31.74 -12.65
N GLY A 202 -2.23 -30.46 -12.28
CA GLY A 202 -3.31 -29.82 -11.56
C GLY A 202 -3.32 -30.08 -10.05
N THR A 203 -2.26 -30.68 -9.49
CA THR A 203 -2.11 -30.91 -8.06
C THR A 203 -0.76 -30.44 -7.55
N PHE A 204 -0.69 -30.17 -6.25
CA PHE A 204 0.50 -29.67 -5.58
C PHE A 204 0.96 -30.63 -4.48
N ARG A 205 2.22 -30.51 -4.08
CA ARG A 205 2.73 -31.10 -2.83
C ARG A 205 3.42 -30.06 -1.97
N TYR A 206 3.31 -30.22 -0.66
CA TYR A 206 4.12 -29.44 0.28
C TYR A 206 5.60 -29.82 0.16
N VAL A 207 6.47 -28.81 0.17
CA VAL A 207 7.92 -28.95 0.19
C VAL A 207 8.49 -28.33 1.45
N GLU A 208 9.27 -29.09 2.21
CA GLU A 208 9.97 -28.59 3.39
C GLU A 208 11.08 -27.60 2.99
N SER A 209 11.08 -26.41 3.58
CA SER A 209 12.11 -25.39 3.34
C SER A 209 12.56 -24.76 4.67
N PRO A 210 13.51 -25.39 5.39
CA PRO A 210 13.86 -25.04 6.77
C PRO A 210 14.30 -23.59 7.02
N GLY A 211 14.72 -22.86 5.98
CA GLY A 211 15.00 -21.43 6.08
C GLY A 211 13.76 -20.56 5.92
N PHE A 212 12.94 -20.86 4.91
CA PHE A 212 11.74 -20.09 4.56
C PHE A 212 10.61 -20.25 5.61
N GLU A 213 10.46 -21.45 6.14
CA GLU A 213 9.39 -21.83 7.07
C GLU A 213 9.36 -21.03 8.35
N ASP A 214 10.50 -20.45 8.76
CA ASP A 214 10.66 -19.68 9.99
C ASP A 214 10.90 -18.18 9.75
N ILE A 215 10.87 -17.71 8.50
CA ILE A 215 11.05 -16.28 8.19
C ILE A 215 9.98 -15.44 8.91
N GLU A 216 10.43 -14.44 9.67
CA GLU A 216 9.57 -13.44 10.29
C GLU A 216 9.10 -12.42 9.26
N ALA A 217 8.06 -12.76 8.51
CA ALA A 217 7.46 -11.90 7.52
C ALA A 217 5.94 -12.04 7.47
N GLU A 218 5.27 -10.99 7.00
CA GLU A 218 3.86 -11.08 6.58
C GLU A 218 3.71 -10.82 5.07
N ARG A 219 4.76 -10.30 4.43
CA ARG A 219 4.82 -9.97 2.99
C ARG A 219 6.19 -10.37 2.44
N VAL A 220 6.20 -10.74 1.16
CA VAL A 220 7.43 -10.96 0.39
C VAL A 220 7.29 -10.30 -0.97
N LEU A 221 8.36 -9.62 -1.41
CA LEU A 221 8.57 -9.25 -2.80
C LEU A 221 9.40 -10.35 -3.46
N ILE A 222 8.95 -10.79 -4.63
CA ILE A 222 9.68 -11.72 -5.50
C ILE A 222 10.44 -10.90 -6.52
N THR A 223 11.74 -11.13 -6.61
CA THR A 223 12.65 -10.40 -7.49
C THR A 223 13.80 -11.34 -7.91
N ASP A 224 14.70 -10.87 -8.75
CA ASP A 224 15.97 -11.50 -9.05
C ASP A 224 17.04 -10.42 -8.87
N TYR A 225 17.48 -10.23 -7.63
CA TYR A 225 18.30 -9.06 -7.28
C TYR A 225 19.75 -9.21 -7.76
N ASN A 226 20.21 -10.44 -7.99
CA ASN A 226 21.58 -10.76 -8.38
C ASN A 226 21.71 -11.17 -9.86
N SER A 227 20.60 -11.18 -10.61
CA SER A 227 20.50 -11.56 -12.02
C SER A 227 20.94 -13.00 -12.33
N ASP A 228 20.81 -13.94 -11.39
CA ASP A 228 21.19 -15.35 -11.59
C ASP A 228 20.09 -16.18 -12.30
N ASN A 229 18.90 -15.61 -12.52
CA ASN A 229 17.70 -16.24 -13.08
C ASN A 229 17.03 -17.26 -12.16
N VAL A 230 17.31 -17.23 -10.88
CA VAL A 230 16.53 -17.85 -9.82
C VAL A 230 15.82 -16.72 -9.07
N MET A 231 14.55 -16.94 -8.71
CA MET A 231 13.81 -15.92 -7.98
C MET A 231 14.23 -15.88 -6.51
N ASP A 232 14.57 -14.68 -6.05
CA ASP A 232 14.91 -14.31 -4.69
C ASP A 232 13.70 -13.69 -3.97
N ILE A 233 13.82 -13.54 -2.65
CA ILE A 233 12.79 -12.88 -1.84
C ILE A 233 13.37 -11.78 -0.95
N ILE A 234 12.68 -10.64 -0.93
CA ILE A 234 12.78 -9.63 0.13
C ILE A 234 11.58 -9.84 1.06
N ALA A 235 11.85 -10.24 2.30
CA ALA A 235 10.84 -10.61 3.28
C ALA A 235 10.74 -9.54 4.38
N PHE A 236 9.52 -9.11 4.69
CA PHE A 236 9.30 -7.96 5.57
C PHE A 236 7.95 -7.99 6.31
N THR A 237 7.89 -7.19 7.36
CA THR A 237 6.70 -6.89 8.15
C THR A 237 6.87 -5.54 8.85
N SER A 238 5.78 -4.90 9.24
CA SER A 238 5.84 -3.63 9.96
C SER A 238 6.36 -3.76 11.40
N TYR A 239 6.48 -5.00 11.90
CA TYR A 239 6.77 -5.28 13.32
C TYR A 239 8.20 -5.75 13.59
N ASP A 240 8.96 -6.08 12.55
CA ASP A 240 10.32 -6.63 12.66
C ASP A 240 11.18 -6.12 11.49
N LYS A 241 12.42 -6.59 11.46
CA LYS A 241 13.45 -6.29 10.48
C LYS A 241 13.15 -6.89 9.12
N THR A 242 13.62 -6.20 8.08
CA THR A 242 13.63 -6.71 6.71
C THR A 242 14.75 -7.74 6.55
N SER A 243 14.52 -8.78 5.75
CA SER A 243 15.55 -9.78 5.41
C SER A 243 15.57 -10.08 3.91
N ILE A 244 16.74 -10.42 3.39
CA ILE A 244 16.95 -10.80 1.99
C ILE A 244 17.42 -12.25 1.92
N TRP A 245 16.78 -13.01 1.04
CA TRP A 245 17.06 -14.42 0.88
C TRP A 245 17.22 -14.75 -0.61
N GLN A 246 18.39 -15.29 -0.94
CA GLN A 246 18.71 -15.77 -2.28
C GLN A 246 18.04 -17.11 -2.52
N GLY A 247 17.37 -17.28 -3.65
CA GLY A 247 16.83 -18.57 -4.09
C GLY A 247 17.95 -19.50 -4.57
N ASN A 248 17.85 -20.79 -4.26
CA ASN A 248 18.86 -21.78 -4.68
C ASN A 248 18.41 -22.64 -5.89
N GLY A 249 17.18 -22.45 -6.39
CA GLY A 249 16.63 -23.19 -7.55
C GLY A 249 16.16 -24.61 -7.20
N ASP A 250 15.89 -24.87 -5.92
CA ASP A 250 15.50 -26.18 -5.39
C ASP A 250 14.54 -26.06 -4.19
N PHE A 251 13.69 -25.02 -4.19
CA PHE A 251 12.78 -24.63 -3.10
C PHE A 251 13.47 -24.20 -1.78
N THR A 252 14.81 -24.16 -1.74
CA THR A 252 15.56 -23.67 -0.58
C THR A 252 16.10 -22.26 -0.80
N PHE A 253 16.38 -21.58 0.32
CA PHE A 253 16.84 -20.19 0.34
C PHE A 253 18.05 -20.01 1.24
N SER A 254 18.95 -19.11 0.81
CA SER A 254 20.15 -18.69 1.55
C SER A 254 19.95 -17.27 2.10
N ASN A 255 20.05 -17.07 3.41
CA ASN A 255 19.94 -15.73 4.00
C ASN A 255 21.18 -14.88 3.64
N THR A 256 21.00 -13.87 2.81
CA THR A 256 22.05 -12.96 2.31
C THR A 256 21.92 -11.54 2.88
N THR A 257 21.03 -11.34 3.86
CA THR A 257 20.75 -10.03 4.49
C THR A 257 22.02 -9.25 4.84
N ASN A 258 22.96 -9.86 5.56
CA ASN A 258 24.18 -9.19 6.02
C ASN A 258 25.20 -8.88 4.91
N THR A 259 25.06 -9.49 3.73
CA THR A 259 25.95 -9.27 2.59
C THR A 259 25.35 -8.33 1.56
N VAL A 260 24.02 -8.26 1.49
CA VAL A 260 23.28 -7.50 0.48
C VAL A 260 22.77 -6.16 1.03
N LEU A 261 22.25 -6.12 2.26
CA LEU A 261 21.77 -4.87 2.87
C LEU A 261 22.93 -3.99 3.37
N PRO A 262 22.79 -2.65 3.26
CA PRO A 262 23.68 -1.69 3.91
C PRO A 262 23.82 -1.93 5.41
N GLN A 263 25.07 -1.94 5.89
CA GLN A 263 25.37 -2.11 7.31
C GLN A 263 25.08 -0.83 8.10
N GLY A 264 24.59 -0.98 9.34
CA GLY A 264 24.36 0.13 10.27
C GLY A 264 22.95 0.73 10.26
N HIS A 265 22.01 0.12 9.54
CA HIS A 265 20.63 0.59 9.39
C HIS A 265 19.57 -0.27 10.12
N ASP A 266 20.03 -1.14 11.02
CA ASP A 266 19.18 -2.08 11.79
C ASP A 266 18.23 -2.91 10.93
N ASP A 267 18.62 -3.19 9.68
CA ASP A 267 17.85 -3.97 8.70
C ASP A 267 16.45 -3.39 8.42
N TYR A 268 16.30 -2.07 8.52
CA TYR A 268 15.11 -1.32 8.10
C TYR A 268 13.77 -1.88 8.64
N PRO A 269 13.50 -1.82 9.96
CA PRO A 269 12.24 -2.27 10.53
C PRO A 269 11.07 -1.36 10.12
N GLY A 270 9.84 -1.86 10.19
CA GLY A 270 8.66 -1.04 9.87
C GLY A 270 8.34 -0.94 8.38
N THR A 271 8.92 -1.80 7.54
CA THR A 271 8.59 -1.89 6.12
C THR A 271 7.19 -2.47 5.93
N ILE A 272 6.33 -1.73 5.23
CA ILE A 272 4.93 -2.12 4.97
C ILE A 272 4.75 -2.57 3.53
N THR A 273 5.34 -1.87 2.57
CA THR A 273 5.31 -2.20 1.14
C THR A 273 6.68 -1.99 0.53
N VAL A 274 7.09 -2.87 -0.37
CA VAL A 274 8.28 -2.70 -1.21
C VAL A 274 7.84 -2.63 -2.67
N ALA A 275 8.33 -1.62 -3.40
CA ALA A 275 8.22 -1.51 -4.86
C ALA A 275 9.60 -1.70 -5.50
N GLN A 276 9.61 -2.24 -6.73
CA GLN A 276 10.81 -2.45 -7.53
C GLN A 276 10.75 -1.67 -8.86
N ALA A 277 11.89 -1.12 -9.28
CA ALA A 277 12.07 -0.46 -10.57
C ALA A 277 13.56 -0.28 -10.90
N ASP A 278 13.91 -0.23 -12.18
CA ASP A 278 15.23 0.18 -12.68
C ASP A 278 15.28 1.72 -12.70
N ILE A 279 15.72 2.34 -11.58
CA ILE A 279 15.58 3.81 -11.39
C ILE A 279 16.70 4.61 -12.07
N ASP A 280 17.84 3.97 -12.36
CA ASP A 280 18.97 4.61 -13.02
C ASP A 280 19.32 4.02 -14.41
N ASN A 281 18.48 3.11 -14.91
CA ASN A 281 18.52 2.58 -16.27
C ASN A 281 19.80 1.78 -16.57
N ASP A 282 20.31 1.07 -15.57
CA ASP A 282 21.52 0.24 -15.69
C ASP A 282 21.20 -1.25 -15.99
N GLY A 283 19.95 -1.64 -15.78
CA GLY A 283 19.40 -2.93 -16.12
C GLY A 283 19.35 -3.95 -14.99
N ASP A 284 19.53 -3.52 -13.74
CA ASP A 284 19.06 -4.24 -12.56
C ASP A 284 17.84 -3.54 -11.91
N LEU A 285 17.28 -4.12 -10.84
CA LEU A 285 16.14 -3.54 -10.12
C LEU A 285 16.57 -2.98 -8.78
N ASP A 286 16.16 -1.74 -8.52
CA ASP A 286 16.25 -1.04 -7.25
C ASP A 286 14.96 -1.18 -6.45
N TYR A 287 15.02 -0.81 -5.17
CA TYR A 287 13.91 -1.04 -4.24
C TYR A 287 13.56 0.20 -3.42
N TYR A 288 12.27 0.54 -3.44
CA TYR A 288 11.70 1.55 -2.56
C TYR A 288 10.92 0.88 -1.44
N PHE A 289 11.26 1.16 -0.20
CA PHE A 289 10.56 0.65 0.99
C PHE A 289 9.68 1.77 1.57
N ALA A 290 8.36 1.63 1.42
CA ALA A 290 7.42 2.44 2.17
C ALA A 290 7.34 1.91 3.61
N ARG A 291 7.57 2.80 4.57
CA ARG A 291 7.72 2.46 5.98
C ARG A 291 6.75 3.22 6.86
N GLY A 292 6.36 2.56 7.95
CA GLY A 292 5.35 3.08 8.83
C GLY A 292 5.01 2.18 10.01
N LYS A 293 3.93 2.55 10.68
CA LYS A 293 3.33 1.81 11.79
C LYS A 293 1.93 1.43 11.37
N LEU A 294 1.59 0.14 11.49
CA LEU A 294 0.26 -0.39 11.22
C LEU A 294 -0.54 -0.57 12.51
N TYR A 295 -1.86 -0.50 12.40
CA TYR A 295 -2.87 -0.98 13.36
C TYR A 295 -2.45 -0.94 14.83
N TYR A 296 -1.95 -2.06 15.37
CA TYR A 296 -1.58 -2.24 16.78
C TYR A 296 -0.42 -1.36 17.21
N THR A 297 0.54 -1.10 16.32
CA THR A 297 1.67 -0.22 16.61
C THR A 297 1.23 1.24 16.67
N ILE A 298 0.20 1.65 15.89
CA ILE A 298 -0.41 2.97 16.01
C ILE A 298 -1.16 3.09 17.36
N ALA A 299 -1.81 2.03 17.82
CA ALA A 299 -2.52 1.98 19.09
C ALA A 299 -1.57 1.90 20.31
N ASN A 300 -0.80 2.97 20.52
CA ASN A 300 0.13 3.11 21.62
C ASN A 300 0.30 4.60 21.94
N ASN A 301 -0.61 5.15 22.74
CA ASN A 301 -0.52 6.52 23.24
C ASN A 301 -0.31 7.58 22.13
N SER A 302 -1.00 7.42 21.00
CA SER A 302 -0.87 8.27 19.81
C SER A 302 -1.86 9.43 19.84
N ILE A 303 -1.42 10.61 19.41
CA ILE A 303 -2.23 11.83 19.32
C ILE A 303 -2.00 12.52 17.97
N SER A 304 -3.08 12.91 17.30
CA SER A 304 -3.06 13.90 16.23
C SER A 304 -3.76 15.16 16.72
N PHE A 305 -3.07 16.31 16.71
CA PHE A 305 -3.63 17.58 17.17
C PHE A 305 -3.58 18.63 16.05
N ASP A 306 -4.75 19.13 15.67
CA ASP A 306 -4.91 20.23 14.72
C ASP A 306 -5.32 21.49 15.47
N LYS A 307 -4.34 22.36 15.70
CA LYS A 307 -4.55 23.61 16.45
C LYS A 307 -5.49 24.59 15.76
N GLU A 308 -5.50 24.61 14.43
CA GLU A 308 -6.35 25.52 13.66
C GLU A 308 -7.81 25.08 13.69
N LYS A 309 -8.04 23.76 13.59
CA LYS A 309 -9.38 23.16 13.71
C LYS A 309 -9.83 22.96 15.16
N GLN A 310 -8.94 23.21 16.12
CA GLN A 310 -9.14 22.98 17.54
C GLN A 310 -9.62 21.55 17.83
N SER A 311 -8.97 20.56 17.22
CA SER A 311 -9.35 19.15 17.31
C SER A 311 -8.18 18.27 17.72
N LEU A 312 -8.44 17.34 18.63
CA LEU A 312 -7.51 16.31 19.09
C LEU A 312 -8.11 14.94 18.85
N ASP A 313 -7.38 14.09 18.14
CA ASP A 313 -7.70 12.67 17.94
C ASP A 313 -6.68 11.84 18.72
N LEU A 314 -7.16 10.78 19.37
CA LEU A 314 -6.37 9.91 20.22
C LEU A 314 -6.62 8.45 19.88
N ARG A 315 -5.55 7.66 19.92
CA ARG A 315 -5.60 6.20 19.80
C ARG A 315 -4.62 5.55 20.76
N ASP A 316 -5.10 4.58 21.52
CA ASP A 316 -4.29 3.86 22.51
C ASP A 316 -4.64 2.36 22.54
N VAL A 317 -3.79 1.57 23.19
CA VAL A 317 -3.98 0.12 23.32
C VAL A 317 -5.21 -0.21 24.15
N GLY A 318 -5.96 -1.24 23.76
CA GLY A 318 -7.11 -1.74 24.54
C GLY A 318 -6.74 -2.69 25.70
N SER A 319 -5.49 -2.64 26.14
CA SER A 319 -4.94 -3.45 27.23
C SER A 319 -5.05 -2.75 28.57
N LYS A 320 -4.82 -3.47 29.67
CA LYS A 320 -4.85 -2.90 31.02
C LYS A 320 -3.90 -1.71 31.16
N SER A 321 -4.46 -0.50 31.27
CA SER A 321 -3.71 0.75 31.40
C SER A 321 -4.51 1.81 32.16
N HIS A 322 -3.82 2.85 32.62
CA HIS A 322 -4.44 4.06 33.16
C HIS A 322 -3.64 5.25 32.66
N ASP A 323 -4.21 5.95 31.70
CA ASP A 323 -3.61 7.07 31.02
C ASP A 323 -4.54 8.28 31.09
N GLY A 324 -4.03 9.44 30.72
CA GLY A 324 -4.82 10.67 30.76
C GLY A 324 -4.04 11.96 30.62
N LEU A 325 -4.64 12.94 29.98
CA LEU A 325 -4.03 14.20 29.58
C LEU A 325 -4.88 15.39 30.04
N THR A 326 -4.25 16.56 30.09
CA THR A 326 -4.93 17.83 30.31
C THR A 326 -5.25 18.46 28.96
N LEU A 327 -6.48 18.90 28.76
CA LEU A 327 -6.92 19.65 27.58
C LEU A 327 -7.15 21.11 27.98
N TYR A 328 -6.85 22.03 27.07
CA TYR A 328 -7.11 23.45 27.23
C TYR A 328 -8.23 23.86 26.28
N ALA A 329 -9.29 24.48 26.80
CA ALA A 329 -10.42 24.94 26.01
C ALA A 329 -11.11 26.13 26.70
N ASP A 330 -11.34 27.21 25.95
CA ASP A 330 -11.94 28.45 26.46
C ASP A 330 -13.47 28.33 26.68
N SER A 331 -14.08 27.27 26.14
CA SER A 331 -15.51 27.01 26.18
C SER A 331 -15.82 25.54 26.43
N ASP A 332 -17.08 25.17 26.21
CA ASP A 332 -17.55 23.80 26.10
C ASP A 332 -16.76 23.04 25.01
N ILE A 333 -16.65 21.72 25.19
CA ILE A 333 -15.99 20.82 24.23
C ILE A 333 -17.00 19.87 23.60
N VAL A 334 -16.64 19.29 22.47
CA VAL A 334 -17.46 18.29 21.78
C VAL A 334 -16.70 16.98 21.71
N LEU A 335 -17.32 15.92 22.21
CA LEU A 335 -16.84 14.55 22.09
C LEU A 335 -17.43 13.92 20.82
N SER A 336 -16.64 13.18 20.06
CA SER A 336 -17.11 12.39 18.92
C SER A 336 -16.17 11.21 18.68
N ASP A 337 -16.63 10.22 17.91
CA ASP A 337 -15.79 9.12 17.44
C ASP A 337 -15.11 8.31 18.55
N PHE A 338 -15.76 8.23 19.72
CA PHE A 338 -15.33 7.31 20.76
C PHE A 338 -15.64 5.88 20.30
N TYR A 339 -14.61 5.05 20.25
CA TYR A 339 -14.69 3.69 19.75
C TYR A 339 -13.66 2.80 20.46
N HIS A 340 -13.92 1.49 20.45
CA HIS A 340 -12.94 0.48 20.84
C HIS A 340 -13.01 -0.66 19.84
N PHE A 341 -11.85 -1.12 19.34
CA PHE A 341 -11.83 -2.27 18.46
C PHE A 341 -12.02 -3.56 19.30
N PRO A 342 -13.11 -4.33 19.08
CA PRO A 342 -13.51 -5.38 20.00
C PRO A 342 -12.51 -6.54 20.01
N ARG A 343 -12.12 -6.98 21.20
CA ARG A 343 -11.41 -8.25 21.41
C ARG A 343 -12.43 -9.31 21.81
N ALA A 344 -12.88 -10.11 20.85
CA ALA A 344 -13.98 -11.05 21.03
C ALA A 344 -15.25 -10.37 21.59
N LYS A 345 -15.82 -10.85 22.70
CA LYS A 345 -16.99 -10.26 23.37
C LYS A 345 -16.65 -9.67 24.75
N LEU A 346 -15.38 -9.25 24.95
CA LEU A 346 -14.88 -8.83 26.26
C LEU A 346 -15.36 -7.43 26.68
N LEU A 347 -15.66 -6.55 25.73
CA LEU A 347 -16.19 -5.21 25.99
C LEU A 347 -17.28 -4.86 24.98
N GLU A 348 -18.50 -4.63 25.47
CA GLU A 348 -19.63 -4.21 24.62
C GLU A 348 -19.55 -2.72 24.27
N PHE A 349 -19.25 -1.87 25.26
CA PHE A 349 -19.02 -0.44 25.11
C PHE A 349 -18.12 0.07 26.25
N MET A 350 -17.37 1.14 25.98
CA MET A 350 -16.57 1.83 26.99
C MET A 350 -17.33 3.08 27.47
N PRO A 351 -17.79 3.15 28.73
CA PRO A 351 -18.58 4.28 29.23
C PRO A 351 -17.75 5.55 29.32
N VAL A 352 -18.42 6.71 29.31
CA VAL A 352 -17.81 8.01 29.59
C VAL A 352 -18.45 8.61 30.84
N PHE A 353 -17.64 8.95 31.83
CA PHE A 353 -18.03 9.54 33.10
C PHE A 353 -17.68 11.03 33.12
N ILE A 354 -18.68 11.87 33.40
CA ILE A 354 -18.57 13.32 33.31
C ILE A 354 -18.63 13.97 34.71
N GLY A 355 -17.66 14.84 34.99
CA GLY A 355 -17.57 15.66 36.19
C GLY A 355 -17.34 14.88 37.48
N ALA A 356 -17.27 15.61 38.61
CA ALA A 356 -16.96 15.01 39.92
C ALA A 356 -17.96 13.93 40.39
N ASN A 357 -19.20 13.97 39.89
CA ASN A 357 -20.27 13.06 40.26
C ASN A 357 -20.33 11.78 39.39
N LYS A 358 -19.38 11.59 38.45
CA LYS A 358 -19.36 10.48 37.48
C LYS A 358 -20.70 10.32 36.73
N GLN A 359 -21.26 11.43 36.22
CA GLN A 359 -22.46 11.32 35.39
C GLN A 359 -22.12 10.51 34.13
N GLN A 360 -22.65 9.30 34.04
CA GLN A 360 -22.37 8.42 32.91
C GLN A 360 -23.19 8.84 31.69
N ILE A 361 -22.54 8.88 30.54
CA ILE A 361 -23.17 8.93 29.23
C ILE A 361 -22.80 7.68 28.42
N THR A 362 -23.58 7.40 27.38
CA THR A 362 -23.24 6.38 26.39
C THR A 362 -22.01 6.83 25.59
N THR A 363 -21.23 5.87 25.09
CA THR A 363 -20.05 6.13 24.23
C THR A 363 -20.42 7.06 23.06
N PRO A 364 -19.88 8.28 22.98
CA PRO A 364 -20.27 9.27 21.98
C PRO A 364 -19.64 8.94 20.62
N LYS A 365 -20.40 8.20 19.80
CA LYS A 365 -20.04 7.97 18.39
C LYS A 365 -20.23 9.24 17.57
N ASP A 366 -21.40 9.87 17.73
CA ASP A 366 -21.72 11.15 17.12
C ASP A 366 -21.31 12.33 18.01
N ALA A 367 -21.27 13.53 17.43
CA ALA A 367 -20.94 14.76 18.13
C ALA A 367 -21.85 15.00 19.35
N HIS A 368 -21.23 15.11 20.53
CA HIS A 368 -21.89 15.31 21.80
C HIS A 368 -21.21 16.45 22.58
N ALA A 369 -21.91 17.57 22.73
CA ALA A 369 -21.40 18.73 23.45
C ALA A 369 -21.44 18.51 24.96
N ILE A 370 -20.33 18.81 25.64
CA ILE A 370 -20.22 18.77 27.10
C ILE A 370 -19.94 20.18 27.59
N THR A 371 -20.86 20.70 28.41
CA THR A 371 -20.70 22.01 29.02
C THR A 371 -19.70 21.99 30.17
N GLN A 372 -19.03 23.11 30.41
CA GLN A 372 -18.14 23.29 31.57
C GLN A 372 -18.85 22.98 32.91
N GLU A 373 -20.13 23.32 33.04
CA GLU A 373 -20.89 23.06 34.27
C GLU A 373 -21.25 21.56 34.42
N GLN A 374 -21.59 20.86 33.33
CA GLN A 374 -21.80 19.40 33.37
C GLN A 374 -20.54 18.67 33.80
N ALA A 375 -19.38 19.09 33.28
CA ALA A 375 -18.10 18.46 33.58
C ALA A 375 -17.45 18.97 34.87
N LYS A 376 -18.08 19.82 35.66
CA LYS A 376 -17.42 20.49 36.79
C LYS A 376 -16.76 19.53 37.79
N GLY A 377 -15.48 19.78 38.06
CA GLY A 377 -14.63 18.97 38.93
C GLY A 377 -14.21 17.64 38.30
N PHE A 378 -13.43 16.84 39.02
CA PHE A 378 -12.98 15.52 38.58
C PHE A 378 -13.32 14.46 39.64
N PRO A 379 -13.68 13.22 39.26
CA PRO A 379 -14.00 12.16 40.21
C PRO A 379 -12.88 11.91 41.23
N ALA A 380 -13.25 11.65 42.49
CA ALA A 380 -12.29 11.32 43.54
C ALA A 380 -11.63 9.93 43.35
N GLU A 381 -12.30 9.03 42.63
CA GLU A 381 -11.82 7.68 42.35
C GLU A 381 -11.99 7.35 40.87
N VAL A 382 -10.97 6.80 40.23
CA VAL A 382 -10.97 6.27 38.86
C VAL A 382 -10.62 4.79 38.97
N ASN A 383 -11.63 3.93 38.92
CA ASN A 383 -11.50 2.51 39.31
C ASN A 383 -12.31 1.53 38.44
N GLU A 384 -13.07 2.04 37.48
CA GLU A 384 -13.85 1.24 36.53
C GLU A 384 -13.35 1.49 35.10
N THR A 385 -13.42 0.47 34.24
CA THR A 385 -13.08 0.63 32.82
C THR A 385 -13.97 1.71 32.19
N GLY A 386 -13.36 2.75 31.62
CA GLY A 386 -14.09 3.87 31.05
C GLY A 386 -13.23 5.11 30.81
N TRP A 387 -13.83 6.10 30.15
CA TRP A 387 -13.29 7.45 29.98
C TRP A 387 -13.83 8.36 31.09
N TYR A 388 -13.02 9.29 31.56
CA TYR A 388 -13.34 10.20 32.65
C TYR A 388 -12.98 11.61 32.23
N LEU A 389 -13.96 12.50 32.17
CA LEU A 389 -13.79 13.88 31.75
C LEU A 389 -14.25 14.83 32.85
N GLY A 390 -13.42 15.81 33.18
CA GLY A 390 -13.79 16.86 34.13
C GLY A 390 -13.20 18.23 33.78
N TYR A 391 -13.95 19.29 34.04
CA TYR A 391 -13.53 20.68 33.94
C TYR A 391 -13.00 21.15 35.30
N LEU A 392 -11.72 21.52 35.33
CA LEU A 392 -10.99 21.89 36.55
C LEU A 392 -11.06 23.39 36.86
N GLY A 393 -11.60 24.20 35.95
CA GLY A 393 -11.52 25.66 36.00
C GLY A 393 -10.34 26.21 35.20
N ASP A 394 -10.31 27.52 35.01
CA ASP A 394 -9.24 28.24 34.29
C ASP A 394 -8.92 27.64 32.91
N ASN A 395 -9.97 27.31 32.14
CA ASN A 395 -9.91 26.71 30.80
C ASN A 395 -9.25 25.32 30.75
N LYS A 396 -9.03 24.67 31.90
CA LYS A 396 -8.43 23.33 31.99
C LYS A 396 -9.47 22.25 32.13
N TRP A 397 -9.30 21.21 31.34
CA TRP A 397 -10.07 19.98 31.37
C TRP A 397 -9.11 18.80 31.60
N ARG A 398 -9.56 17.79 32.33
CA ARG A 398 -8.84 16.53 32.54
C ARG A 398 -9.59 15.43 31.83
N LEU A 399 -8.91 14.70 30.97
CA LEU A 399 -9.39 13.48 30.34
C LEU A 399 -8.51 12.31 30.78
N GLU A 400 -9.10 11.29 31.38
CA GLU A 400 -8.41 10.04 31.70
C GLU A 400 -9.17 8.85 31.11
N TRP A 401 -8.47 7.77 30.82
CA TRP A 401 -9.10 6.48 30.55
C TRP A 401 -8.41 5.39 31.36
N LEU A 402 -9.24 4.49 31.85
CA LEU A 402 -8.82 3.33 32.60
C LEU A 402 -9.33 2.10 31.87
N LEU A 403 -8.45 1.13 31.65
CA LEU A 403 -8.80 -0.24 31.29
C LEU A 403 -8.32 -1.15 32.41
N THR A 404 -9.24 -1.88 33.04
CA THR A 404 -8.91 -2.73 34.21
C THR A 404 -8.33 -4.09 33.82
N ASP A 405 -8.45 -4.47 32.55
CA ASP A 405 -8.05 -5.75 31.96
C ASP A 405 -7.80 -5.58 30.45
N ASP A 406 -7.38 -6.63 29.76
CA ASP A 406 -7.15 -6.63 28.31
C ASP A 406 -8.44 -6.88 27.52
N VAL A 407 -9.22 -5.82 27.29
CA VAL A 407 -10.62 -5.93 26.87
C VAL A 407 -10.90 -5.48 25.43
N ALA A 408 -9.96 -4.79 24.80
CA ALA A 408 -10.04 -4.35 23.41
C ALA A 408 -8.67 -4.47 22.73
N TRP A 409 -8.63 -4.34 21.40
CA TRP A 409 -7.37 -4.23 20.67
C TRP A 409 -6.86 -2.79 20.65
N ASP A 410 -7.77 -1.83 20.47
CA ASP A 410 -7.50 -0.40 20.59
C ASP A 410 -8.69 0.33 21.18
N VAL A 411 -8.44 1.55 21.65
CA VAL A 411 -9.44 2.55 22.04
C VAL A 411 -9.15 3.87 21.33
N ARG A 412 -10.20 4.59 20.95
CA ARG A 412 -10.14 5.82 20.14
C ARG A 412 -11.06 6.88 20.71
N ALA A 413 -10.66 8.14 20.57
CA ALA A 413 -11.47 9.29 20.97
C ALA A 413 -11.12 10.53 20.14
N SER A 414 -12.12 11.33 19.76
CA SER A 414 -11.94 12.66 19.17
C SER A 414 -12.60 13.74 20.02
N ILE A 415 -11.89 14.84 20.21
CA ILE A 415 -12.34 15.98 21.01
C ILE A 415 -12.15 17.27 20.22
N LYS A 416 -13.21 18.07 20.10
CA LYS A 416 -13.20 19.38 19.43
C LYS A 416 -13.42 20.52 20.41
N GLY A 417 -12.95 21.72 20.03
CA GLY A 417 -12.96 22.93 20.86
C GLY A 417 -11.72 23.08 21.74
N VAL A 418 -10.68 22.27 21.49
CA VAL A 418 -9.44 22.24 22.28
C VAL A 418 -8.40 23.15 21.63
N SER A 419 -7.85 24.10 22.39
CA SER A 419 -6.81 25.03 21.93
C SER A 419 -5.39 24.54 22.17
N ASP A 420 -5.20 23.63 23.14
CA ASP A 420 -3.92 23.00 23.46
C ASP A 420 -4.11 21.73 24.29
N TYR A 421 -3.05 20.94 24.48
CA TYR A 421 -3.06 19.78 25.37
C TYR A 421 -1.72 19.58 26.08
N GLU A 422 -1.75 18.85 27.20
CA GLU A 422 -0.58 18.42 27.96
C GLU A 422 -0.78 16.96 28.35
N ALA A 423 -0.05 16.06 27.67
CA ALA A 423 -0.07 14.63 27.96
C ALA A 423 0.87 14.30 29.14
N ASN A 424 0.49 13.30 29.93
CA ASN A 424 1.31 12.80 31.04
C ASN A 424 2.45 11.85 30.57
N TRP A 425 2.56 11.63 29.26
CA TRP A 425 3.55 10.84 28.57
C TRP A 425 4.01 11.60 27.33
N THR A 426 5.04 11.10 26.66
CA THR A 426 5.42 11.56 25.33
C THR A 426 4.54 10.84 24.30
N PRO A 427 3.68 11.55 23.54
CA PRO A 427 2.90 10.92 22.49
C PRO A 427 3.80 10.19 21.49
N GLN A 428 3.32 9.07 20.96
CA GLN A 428 4.07 8.30 19.99
C GLN A 428 4.29 9.10 18.69
N GLU A 429 5.53 9.12 18.20
CA GLU A 429 5.86 9.58 16.85
C GLU A 429 5.41 8.52 15.83
N LEU A 430 4.58 8.91 14.86
CA LEU A 430 4.08 8.00 13.83
C LEU A 430 4.98 7.92 12.60
N ALA A 431 5.80 8.95 12.37
CA ALA A 431 6.70 8.98 11.23
C ALA A 431 7.76 7.87 11.29
N VAL A 432 7.93 7.17 10.16
CA VAL A 432 9.04 6.24 9.92
C VAL A 432 9.58 6.56 8.53
N PRO A 433 10.81 7.08 8.40
CA PRO A 433 11.37 7.44 7.09
C PRO A 433 11.37 6.26 6.11
N ASP A 434 10.86 6.52 4.91
CA ASP A 434 10.99 5.60 3.76
C ASP A 434 12.46 5.41 3.37
N VAL A 435 12.74 4.34 2.64
CA VAL A 435 14.10 3.97 2.22
C VAL A 435 14.13 3.74 0.72
N LEU A 436 15.17 4.26 0.07
CA LEU A 436 15.47 3.97 -1.33
C LEU A 436 16.82 3.25 -1.41
N LEU A 437 16.80 2.01 -1.88
CA LEU A 437 17.98 1.17 -2.04
C LEU A 437 18.27 1.03 -3.53
N ARG A 438 19.44 1.53 -3.94
CA ARG A 438 19.95 1.28 -5.29
C ARG A 438 20.64 -0.08 -5.33
N ASN A 439 20.40 -0.87 -6.35
CA ASN A 439 21.13 -2.11 -6.59
C ASN A 439 22.36 -1.83 -7.47
N ASP A 440 23.47 -2.45 -7.13
CA ASP A 440 24.73 -2.33 -7.87
C ASP A 440 25.28 -3.75 -8.04
N ASP A 441 24.74 -4.50 -9.01
CA ASP A 441 25.12 -5.89 -9.30
C ASP A 441 24.94 -6.85 -8.09
N GLY A 442 23.79 -6.75 -7.42
CA GLY A 442 23.41 -7.62 -6.30
C GLY A 442 23.86 -7.15 -4.92
N VAL A 443 24.40 -5.94 -4.82
CA VAL A 443 24.72 -5.26 -3.54
C VAL A 443 23.89 -4.00 -3.44
N LEU A 444 23.15 -3.83 -2.34
CA LEU A 444 22.28 -2.67 -2.16
C LEU A 444 23.01 -1.50 -1.48
N THR A 445 22.79 -0.30 -2.00
CA THR A 445 23.29 0.97 -1.46
C THR A 445 22.13 1.82 -0.99
N ASP A 446 22.15 2.26 0.28
CA ASP A 446 21.17 3.23 0.78
C ASP A 446 21.40 4.61 0.15
N ILE A 447 20.42 5.07 -0.62
CA ILE A 447 20.41 6.39 -1.24
C ILE A 447 19.21 7.23 -0.78
N SER A 448 18.67 6.97 0.41
CA SER A 448 17.47 7.63 0.94
C SER A 448 17.63 9.15 1.09
N GLN A 449 18.85 9.67 1.15
CA GLN A 449 19.10 11.13 1.08
C GLN A 449 18.69 11.78 -0.25
N ARG A 450 18.36 10.97 -1.28
CA ARG A 450 17.95 11.46 -2.61
C ARG A 450 16.43 11.57 -2.75
N ILE A 451 15.65 11.07 -1.78
CA ILE A 451 14.21 11.28 -1.71
C ILE A 451 13.89 12.46 -0.76
N PRO A 452 12.83 13.25 -1.01
CA PRO A 452 12.53 14.42 -0.18
C PRO A 452 12.06 14.08 1.25
N ASP A 453 12.45 14.91 2.22
CA ASP A 453 12.04 14.80 3.64
C ASP A 453 10.52 14.79 3.85
N SER A 454 9.72 15.24 2.87
CA SER A 454 8.25 15.20 2.90
C SER A 454 7.67 13.78 3.05
N LEU A 455 8.51 12.75 2.89
CA LEU A 455 8.17 11.33 3.03
C LEU A 455 8.49 10.78 4.43
N ASN A 456 9.04 11.59 5.34
CA ASN A 456 9.24 11.23 6.74
C ASN A 456 7.89 11.26 7.48
N THR A 457 6.98 10.38 7.08
CA THR A 457 5.61 10.23 7.57
C THR A 457 5.28 8.75 7.80
N ASN A 458 4.03 8.41 8.10
CA ASN A 458 3.58 7.02 8.19
C ASN A 458 3.04 6.60 6.81
N ASN A 459 3.83 5.89 6.02
CA ASN A 459 3.51 5.52 4.63
C ASN A 459 3.23 4.02 4.54
N TRP A 460 2.09 3.66 3.96
CA TRP A 460 1.62 2.26 3.97
C TRP A 460 1.83 1.57 2.63
N GLY A 461 1.92 2.32 1.53
CA GLY A 461 2.02 1.75 0.20
C GLY A 461 3.01 2.49 -0.68
N VAL A 462 3.51 1.80 -1.69
CA VAL A 462 4.22 2.39 -2.82
C VAL A 462 3.96 1.57 -4.08
N THR A 463 3.87 2.22 -5.23
CA THR A 463 3.88 1.57 -6.56
C THR A 463 4.79 2.35 -7.51
N SER A 464 5.40 1.65 -8.48
CA SER A 464 6.31 2.23 -9.46
C SER A 464 5.68 2.37 -10.84
N GLY A 465 6.12 3.37 -11.60
CA GLY A 465 5.67 3.63 -12.97
C GLY A 465 6.46 4.78 -13.58
N ASP A 466 6.40 5.01 -14.89
CA ASP A 466 6.91 6.24 -15.49
C ASP A 466 5.69 7.09 -15.87
N PHE A 467 5.29 8.01 -14.99
CA PHE A 467 4.00 8.68 -15.08
C PHE A 467 4.00 9.85 -16.07
N ASN A 468 5.19 10.34 -16.45
CA ASN A 468 5.38 11.47 -17.35
C ASN A 468 6.03 11.06 -18.69
N ASN A 469 6.31 9.77 -18.88
CA ASN A 469 6.95 9.13 -20.03
C ASN A 469 8.37 9.64 -20.35
N ASP A 470 9.12 10.13 -19.36
CA ASP A 470 10.48 10.68 -19.58
C ASP A 470 11.60 9.62 -19.61
N GLY A 471 11.23 8.36 -19.40
CA GLY A 471 12.10 7.19 -19.38
C GLY A 471 12.86 7.02 -18.07
N ASN A 472 12.38 7.60 -16.97
CA ASN A 472 12.89 7.33 -15.63
C ASN A 472 11.74 6.78 -14.77
N ALA A 473 12.02 5.78 -13.94
CA ALA A 473 11.01 5.24 -13.05
C ALA A 473 10.71 6.22 -11.90
N ASP A 474 9.43 6.49 -11.71
CA ASP A 474 8.82 7.30 -10.66
C ASP A 474 8.11 6.40 -9.63
N PHE A 475 7.66 7.01 -8.52
CA PHE A 475 6.89 6.32 -7.48
C PHE A 475 5.65 7.10 -7.04
N PHE A 476 4.61 6.36 -6.68
CA PHE A 476 3.43 6.89 -5.98
C PHE A 476 3.33 6.28 -4.59
N VAL A 477 3.35 7.11 -3.55
CA VAL A 477 3.43 6.72 -2.14
C VAL A 477 2.12 7.00 -1.43
N TYR A 478 1.51 5.96 -0.86
CA TYR A 478 0.23 5.99 -0.17
C TYR A 478 0.45 6.29 1.32
N ARG A 479 -0.22 7.31 1.84
CA ARG A 479 0.01 7.82 3.19
C ARG A 479 -1.14 7.54 4.13
N PHE A 480 -0.81 7.10 5.34
CA PHE A 480 -1.77 7.02 6.44
C PHE A 480 -2.25 8.43 6.83
N GLY A 481 -1.30 9.31 7.18
CA GLY A 481 -1.59 10.67 7.62
C GLY A 481 -1.89 10.79 9.11
N ASP A 482 -2.98 11.46 9.46
CA ASP A 482 -3.39 11.68 10.85
C ASP A 482 -4.37 10.58 11.30
N LEU A 483 -4.55 10.38 12.61
CA LEU A 483 -5.37 9.28 13.17
C LEU A 483 -6.84 9.21 12.69
N GLN A 484 -7.41 10.31 12.20
CA GLN A 484 -8.82 10.39 11.75
C GLN A 484 -8.98 11.17 10.43
N ARG A 485 -7.88 11.44 9.72
CA ARG A 485 -7.91 12.36 8.58
C ARG A 485 -7.06 11.88 7.40
N ARG A 486 -7.73 11.62 6.27
CA ARG A 486 -7.09 11.42 4.96
C ARG A 486 -6.30 12.66 4.58
N ILE A 487 -5.02 12.48 4.33
CA ILE A 487 -4.16 13.47 3.67
C ILE A 487 -3.92 13.03 2.24
N ALA A 488 -3.45 13.97 1.40
CA ALA A 488 -3.04 13.64 0.02
C ALA A 488 -2.00 12.53 0.01
N ASP A 489 -1.83 11.79 -1.08
CA ASP A 489 -0.67 10.92 -1.29
C ASP A 489 0.50 11.72 -1.89
N VAL A 490 1.63 11.07 -2.16
CA VAL A 490 2.81 11.73 -2.72
C VAL A 490 3.19 11.08 -4.03
N MET A 491 3.27 11.89 -5.09
CA MET A 491 3.95 11.55 -6.34
C MET A 491 5.44 11.91 -6.22
N LEU A 492 6.32 10.98 -6.52
CA LEU A 492 7.77 11.17 -6.59
C LEU A 492 8.24 11.02 -8.03
N LEU A 493 8.67 12.13 -8.62
CA LEU A 493 9.21 12.14 -9.99
C LEU A 493 10.73 12.07 -9.95
N ASN A 494 11.29 11.09 -10.64
CA ASN A 494 12.73 10.91 -10.79
C ASN A 494 13.28 11.96 -11.76
N THR A 495 14.26 12.73 -11.32
CA THR A 495 14.85 13.81 -12.14
C THR A 495 15.87 13.31 -13.17
N GLY A 496 16.17 12.01 -13.19
CA GLY A 496 17.13 11.37 -14.09
C GLY A 496 18.59 11.58 -13.72
N ASP A 497 18.87 12.29 -12.62
CA ASP A 497 20.20 12.46 -12.03
C ASP A 497 20.32 11.75 -10.65
N GLY A 498 19.37 10.85 -10.39
CA GLY A 498 19.28 10.05 -9.18
C GLY A 498 18.52 10.72 -8.03
N HIS A 499 18.02 11.95 -8.18
CA HIS A 499 17.16 12.61 -7.18
C HIS A 499 15.68 12.49 -7.52
N PHE A 500 14.83 12.78 -6.54
CA PHE A 500 13.38 12.80 -6.70
C PHE A 500 12.79 14.14 -6.27
N THR A 501 11.78 14.59 -7.01
CA THR A 501 10.93 15.73 -6.62
C THR A 501 9.58 15.21 -6.15
N SER A 502 9.03 15.78 -5.08
CA SER A 502 7.73 15.37 -4.54
C SER A 502 6.62 16.33 -4.92
N SER A 503 5.41 15.79 -5.13
CA SER A 503 4.20 16.58 -5.31
C SER A 503 2.99 15.90 -4.68
N VAL A 504 2.17 16.68 -3.99
CA VAL A 504 0.82 16.29 -3.53
C VAL A 504 -0.28 16.82 -4.46
N ALA A 505 0.12 17.48 -5.54
CA ALA A 505 -0.76 18.22 -6.41
C ALA A 505 -1.18 17.36 -7.62
N HIS A 506 -1.28 16.05 -7.50
CA HIS A 506 -1.54 15.16 -8.63
C HIS A 506 -3.03 14.87 -8.85
N ASN A 507 -3.91 15.17 -7.88
CA ASN A 507 -5.35 14.86 -7.89
C ASN A 507 -5.71 13.35 -7.86
N ALA A 508 -4.75 12.48 -7.55
CA ALA A 508 -4.96 11.05 -7.32
C ALA A 508 -5.15 10.74 -5.81
N THR A 509 -5.85 11.61 -5.11
CA THR A 509 -6.31 11.37 -3.73
C THR A 509 -7.65 12.07 -3.57
N THR A 510 -8.73 11.30 -3.67
CA THR A 510 -10.06 11.77 -3.32
C THR A 510 -10.27 11.75 -1.81
N GLU A 511 -11.38 12.32 -1.36
CA GLU A 511 -11.83 12.24 0.03
C GLU A 511 -10.86 12.85 1.07
N ILE A 512 -9.96 13.77 0.67
CA ILE A 512 -9.10 14.51 1.61
C ILE A 512 -9.94 15.09 2.75
N GLY A 513 -9.55 14.77 3.99
CA GLY A 513 -10.29 15.14 5.19
C GLY A 513 -11.31 14.12 5.69
N SER A 514 -11.56 13.02 4.96
CA SER A 514 -12.35 11.88 5.42
C SER A 514 -11.61 11.08 6.49
N LYS A 515 -12.25 10.03 7.01
CA LYS A 515 -11.66 9.12 8.02
C LYS A 515 -10.85 7.97 7.43
N SER A 516 -10.80 7.85 6.10
CA SER A 516 -10.02 6.81 5.43
C SER A 516 -8.55 7.20 5.33
N HIS A 517 -7.70 6.23 4.97
CA HIS A 517 -6.27 6.40 4.85
C HIS A 517 -5.77 5.76 3.56
N GLY A 518 -4.68 6.25 2.97
CA GLY A 518 -4.08 5.57 1.83
C GLY A 518 -3.43 4.27 2.31
N ASP A 519 -3.83 3.14 1.72
CA ASP A 519 -3.28 1.82 2.04
C ASP A 519 -2.24 1.42 1.01
N SER A 520 -2.71 1.10 -0.21
CA SER A 520 -1.85 0.63 -1.29
C SER A 520 -2.58 0.61 -2.63
N GLY A 521 -1.84 0.35 -3.71
CA GLY A 521 -2.40 0.27 -5.04
C GLY A 521 -1.40 -0.22 -6.08
N VAL A 522 -1.82 -0.25 -7.34
CA VAL A 522 -1.03 -0.76 -8.47
C VAL A 522 -1.10 0.25 -9.62
N ALA A 523 0.05 0.54 -10.23
CA ALA A 523 0.17 1.42 -11.38
C ALA A 523 0.31 0.61 -12.69
N PHE A 524 -0.51 0.93 -13.68
CA PHE A 524 -0.59 0.28 -14.99
C PHE A 524 -1.38 1.17 -15.96
N ASP A 525 -1.30 0.91 -17.26
CA ASP A 525 -2.07 1.62 -18.29
C ASP A 525 -3.35 0.84 -18.59
N PHE A 526 -4.50 1.25 -18.02
CA PHE A 526 -5.73 0.45 -18.11
C PHE A 526 -6.43 0.61 -19.46
N ASP A 527 -6.22 1.73 -20.16
CA ASP A 527 -6.83 2.01 -21.45
C ASP A 527 -5.88 2.03 -22.64
N LEU A 528 -4.64 1.60 -22.41
CA LEU A 528 -3.61 1.37 -23.42
C LEU A 528 -3.29 2.66 -24.20
N ASP A 529 -3.41 3.82 -23.56
CA ASP A 529 -3.17 5.14 -24.17
C ASP A 529 -1.71 5.62 -24.03
N GLY A 530 -0.88 4.82 -23.37
CA GLY A 530 0.54 5.05 -23.13
C GLY A 530 0.83 5.84 -21.86
N LYS A 531 -0.17 6.08 -21.01
CA LYS A 531 -0.02 6.78 -19.74
C LYS A 531 -0.34 5.83 -18.59
N ILE A 532 0.53 5.83 -17.59
CA ILE A 532 0.32 4.99 -16.41
C ILE A 532 -0.75 5.60 -15.50
N ASP A 533 -1.79 4.82 -15.24
CA ASP A 533 -2.89 5.08 -14.32
C ASP A 533 -2.66 4.40 -12.96
N ILE A 534 -3.57 4.60 -12.00
CA ILE A 534 -3.45 4.05 -10.65
C ILE A 534 -4.78 3.46 -10.19
N LEU A 535 -4.78 2.18 -9.81
CA LEU A 535 -5.83 1.58 -8.97
C LEU A 535 -5.40 1.69 -7.50
N SER A 536 -6.13 2.46 -6.71
CA SER A 536 -5.82 2.83 -5.32
C SER A 536 -6.86 2.27 -4.36
N GLY A 537 -6.41 1.74 -3.22
CA GLY A 537 -7.26 1.32 -2.11
C GLY A 537 -7.04 2.19 -0.88
N ASP A 538 -8.14 2.63 -0.28
CA ASP A 538 -8.13 3.34 1.00
C ASP A 538 -8.57 2.42 2.17
N ASP A 539 -7.82 2.42 3.27
CA ASP A 539 -8.12 1.69 4.52
C ASP A 539 -9.16 2.43 5.42
N ASP A 540 -9.48 1.86 6.59
CA ASP A 540 -10.40 2.38 7.62
C ASP A 540 -11.82 2.62 7.06
N ASN A 541 -12.29 1.64 6.28
CA ASN A 541 -13.55 1.67 5.51
C ASN A 541 -13.53 2.66 4.34
N GLY A 542 -12.37 2.87 3.72
CA GLY A 542 -12.24 3.58 2.46
C GLY A 542 -12.72 2.77 1.25
N LYS A 543 -12.72 3.43 0.09
CA LYS A 543 -13.12 2.84 -1.21
C LYS A 543 -11.92 2.46 -2.06
N TRP A 544 -12.21 1.77 -3.15
CA TRP A 544 -11.29 1.59 -4.28
C TRP A 544 -11.52 2.69 -5.31
N HIS A 545 -10.43 3.24 -5.85
CA HIS A 545 -10.43 4.32 -6.82
C HIS A 545 -9.58 3.98 -8.03
N LEU A 546 -10.07 4.24 -9.23
CA LEU A 546 -9.26 4.25 -10.45
C LEU A 546 -8.98 5.69 -10.87
N TYR A 547 -7.71 6.07 -10.83
CA TYR A 547 -7.24 7.39 -11.23
C TYR A 547 -6.61 7.32 -12.61
N LYS A 548 -7.31 7.88 -13.61
CA LYS A 548 -6.78 8.02 -14.97
C LYS A 548 -5.75 9.14 -15.04
N ASN A 549 -4.58 8.87 -15.59
CA ASN A 549 -3.54 9.84 -15.87
C ASN A 549 -3.93 10.70 -17.08
N VAL A 550 -4.12 11.99 -16.82
CA VAL A 550 -4.51 13.00 -17.80
C VAL A 550 -3.37 13.98 -18.10
N THR A 551 -2.15 13.62 -17.73
CA THR A 551 -0.96 14.46 -17.91
C THR A 551 -0.74 14.78 -19.39
N ASP A 552 -0.41 16.04 -19.67
CA ASP A 552 0.10 16.44 -20.98
C ASP A 552 1.61 16.16 -21.02
N ASN A 553 1.98 14.99 -21.53
CA ASN A 553 3.37 14.56 -21.64
C ASN A 553 4.13 15.29 -22.78
N GLY A 554 3.50 16.27 -23.44
CA GLY A 554 4.08 16.99 -24.56
C GLY A 554 4.52 16.04 -25.68
N ASN A 555 5.81 16.05 -26.02
CA ASN A 555 6.39 15.15 -27.02
C ASN A 555 7.12 13.95 -26.38
N ASN A 556 6.81 13.59 -25.13
CA ASN A 556 7.35 12.36 -24.55
C ASN A 556 6.62 11.16 -25.14
N ASN A 557 7.40 10.17 -25.56
CA ASN A 557 6.96 8.96 -26.23
C ASN A 557 6.88 7.79 -25.23
N HIS A 558 6.14 6.75 -25.61
CA HIS A 558 6.05 5.51 -24.83
C HIS A 558 6.19 4.28 -25.74
N LEU A 559 6.26 3.10 -25.15
CA LEU A 559 6.05 1.82 -25.82
C LEU A 559 5.30 0.88 -24.87
N LEU A 560 4.27 0.22 -25.38
CA LEU A 560 3.60 -0.88 -24.69
C LEU A 560 3.99 -2.21 -25.31
N ILE A 561 4.22 -3.24 -24.49
CA ILE A 561 4.56 -4.58 -24.95
C ILE A 561 3.74 -5.61 -24.16
N LYS A 562 2.73 -6.23 -24.79
CA LYS A 562 2.03 -7.41 -24.24
C LYS A 562 2.93 -8.65 -24.38
N ILE A 563 3.31 -9.22 -23.24
CA ILE A 563 4.07 -10.47 -23.15
C ILE A 563 3.07 -11.63 -23.07
N GLY A 564 3.08 -12.49 -24.08
CA GLY A 564 2.33 -13.74 -24.11
C GLY A 564 3.19 -14.93 -23.68
N TYR A 565 2.72 -16.12 -23.99
CA TYR A 565 3.40 -17.37 -23.62
C TYR A 565 4.69 -17.56 -24.42
N SER A 566 5.63 -18.30 -23.83
CA SER A 566 6.89 -18.67 -24.44
C SER A 566 6.67 -19.58 -25.67
N GLU A 567 7.73 -19.84 -26.43
CA GLU A 567 7.63 -20.81 -27.53
C GLU A 567 7.31 -22.23 -27.05
N ASN A 568 7.62 -22.56 -25.80
CA ASN A 568 7.30 -23.85 -25.19
C ASN A 568 5.97 -23.86 -24.42
N GLY A 569 5.25 -22.74 -24.38
CA GLY A 569 3.96 -22.63 -23.70
C GLY A 569 4.07 -22.28 -22.21
N ILE A 570 5.18 -21.70 -21.76
CA ILE A 570 5.29 -21.16 -20.40
C ILE A 570 4.64 -19.78 -20.35
N ASP A 571 3.86 -19.51 -19.31
CA ASP A 571 3.15 -18.25 -19.11
C ASP A 571 4.12 -17.05 -18.94
N PRO A 572 3.63 -15.80 -18.99
CA PRO A 572 4.50 -14.62 -18.94
C PRO A 572 5.11 -14.31 -17.56
N TYR A 573 4.70 -14.96 -16.47
CA TYR A 573 5.23 -14.70 -15.13
C TYR A 573 6.75 -14.74 -15.08
N GLY A 574 7.37 -13.75 -14.42
CA GLY A 574 8.83 -13.71 -14.23
C GLY A 574 9.63 -13.54 -15.51
N ALA A 575 8.99 -13.33 -16.67
CA ALA A 575 9.71 -12.99 -17.88
C ALA A 575 10.45 -11.66 -17.71
N LYS A 576 11.60 -11.55 -18.36
CA LYS A 576 12.50 -10.41 -18.28
C LYS A 576 12.49 -9.65 -19.59
N VAL A 577 12.26 -8.33 -19.53
CA VAL A 577 12.14 -7.47 -20.71
C VAL A 577 13.18 -6.37 -20.65
N TRP A 578 14.03 -6.31 -21.67
CA TRP A 578 14.97 -5.21 -21.89
C TRP A 578 14.62 -4.46 -23.16
N ILE A 579 14.69 -3.14 -23.09
CA ILE A 579 14.67 -2.29 -24.28
C ILE A 579 15.92 -1.43 -24.34
N THR A 580 16.38 -1.16 -25.56
CA THR A 580 17.47 -0.24 -25.83
C THR A 580 17.00 0.83 -26.79
N THR A 581 17.23 2.09 -26.44
CA THR A 581 17.04 3.26 -27.28
C THR A 581 18.40 3.90 -27.58
N LYS A 582 18.41 5.06 -28.24
CA LYS A 582 19.67 5.80 -28.44
C LYS A 582 20.21 6.34 -27.11
N GLY A 583 19.32 6.72 -26.19
CA GLY A 583 19.70 7.39 -24.94
C GLY A 583 19.82 6.46 -23.72
N LYS A 584 19.03 5.38 -23.66
CA LYS A 584 18.82 4.59 -22.44
C LYS A 584 18.66 3.10 -22.71
N LYS A 585 19.00 2.26 -21.74
CA LYS A 585 18.60 0.86 -21.65
C LYS A 585 17.65 0.75 -20.46
N GLN A 586 16.52 0.07 -20.60
CA GLN A 586 15.57 -0.09 -19.49
C GLN A 586 15.28 -1.56 -19.29
N TYR A 587 15.07 -1.95 -18.04
CA TYR A 587 14.71 -3.30 -17.64
C TYR A 587 13.39 -3.36 -16.87
N LYS A 588 12.58 -4.39 -17.14
CA LYS A 588 11.39 -4.73 -16.36
C LYS A 588 11.25 -6.25 -16.18
N LEU A 589 10.82 -6.65 -15.00
CA LEU A 589 10.41 -8.01 -14.64
C LEU A 589 8.88 -8.11 -14.72
N ILE A 590 8.36 -9.13 -15.39
CA ILE A 590 6.91 -9.38 -15.50
C ILE A 590 6.36 -9.94 -14.20
N GLY A 591 5.23 -9.37 -13.77
CA GLY A 591 4.55 -9.70 -12.53
C GLY A 591 4.16 -8.44 -11.76
N SER A 592 4.12 -8.54 -10.44
CA SER A 592 3.79 -7.41 -9.57
C SER A 592 4.97 -6.46 -9.43
N THR A 593 4.74 -5.16 -9.56
CA THR A 593 5.78 -4.12 -9.35
C THR A 593 5.97 -3.74 -7.88
N ASN A 594 5.07 -4.21 -7.00
CA ASN A 594 5.15 -4.04 -5.56
C ASN A 594 4.61 -5.26 -4.80
N ALA A 595 4.83 -5.26 -3.48
CA ALA A 595 4.37 -6.30 -2.57
C ALA A 595 3.64 -5.73 -1.35
N ASN A 596 2.32 -5.92 -1.31
CA ASN A 596 1.40 -5.41 -0.30
C ASN A 596 0.30 -6.45 0.05
N HIS A 597 0.70 -7.68 0.34
CA HIS A 597 -0.13 -8.91 0.48
C HIS A 597 -0.65 -9.52 -0.81
N SER A 598 -1.10 -8.73 -1.78
CA SER A 598 -1.58 -9.22 -3.08
C SER A 598 -0.45 -9.21 -4.13
N GLN A 599 -0.64 -9.98 -5.20
CA GLN A 599 0.31 -10.08 -6.32
C GLN A 599 -0.44 -9.93 -7.64
N SER A 600 -0.01 -8.95 -8.43
CA SER A 600 -0.53 -8.73 -9.79
C SER A 600 0.26 -9.53 -10.83
N LEU A 601 -0.38 -9.82 -11.97
CA LEU A 601 0.28 -10.27 -13.20
C LEU A 601 0.16 -9.16 -14.25
N LEU A 602 1.15 -8.26 -14.27
CA LEU A 602 1.22 -7.19 -15.25
C LEU A 602 2.10 -7.61 -16.43
N ASN A 603 1.49 -8.21 -17.46
CA ASN A 603 2.18 -8.67 -18.67
C ASN A 603 2.14 -7.68 -19.85
N ILE A 604 1.37 -6.59 -19.75
CA ILE A 604 1.45 -5.44 -20.65
C ILE A 604 2.41 -4.43 -20.03
N VAL A 605 3.65 -4.45 -20.52
CA VAL A 605 4.74 -3.64 -20.01
C VAL A 605 4.75 -2.27 -20.65
N HIS A 606 4.80 -1.23 -19.85
CA HIS A 606 5.01 0.14 -20.30
C HIS A 606 6.47 0.56 -20.17
N PHE A 607 6.98 1.25 -21.18
CA PHE A 607 8.24 1.99 -21.12
C PHE A 607 8.01 3.43 -21.59
N GLY A 608 8.32 4.42 -20.76
CA GLY A 608 8.47 5.79 -21.24
C GLY A 608 9.80 5.94 -21.97
N LEU A 609 9.82 6.70 -23.05
CA LEU A 609 10.96 6.80 -23.97
C LEU A 609 11.53 8.22 -24.04
N GLY A 610 10.96 9.17 -23.29
CA GLY A 610 11.30 10.58 -23.42
C GLY A 610 11.14 11.02 -24.88
N LYS A 611 12.20 11.55 -25.48
CA LYS A 611 12.15 12.02 -26.89
C LYS A 611 12.54 10.97 -27.92
N ASP A 612 12.89 9.76 -27.51
CA ASP A 612 13.32 8.73 -28.46
C ASP A 612 12.11 8.19 -29.24
N GLU A 613 12.23 8.20 -30.57
CA GLU A 613 11.17 7.77 -31.50
C GLU A 613 11.32 6.31 -31.93
N VAL A 614 12.49 5.70 -31.67
CA VAL A 614 12.84 4.35 -32.12
C VAL A 614 13.52 3.59 -30.99
N VAL A 615 12.99 2.40 -30.69
CA VAL A 615 13.61 1.38 -29.85
C VAL A 615 14.45 0.47 -30.74
N THR A 616 15.77 0.47 -30.55
CA THR A 616 16.71 -0.25 -31.44
C THR A 616 16.64 -1.75 -31.24
N ASP A 617 16.49 -2.20 -29.99
CA ASP A 617 16.44 -3.60 -29.61
C ASP A 617 15.43 -3.78 -28.47
N ILE A 618 14.58 -4.80 -28.58
CA ILE A 618 13.66 -5.28 -27.55
C ILE A 618 14.00 -6.75 -27.36
N THR A 619 14.31 -7.17 -26.14
CA THR A 619 14.59 -8.58 -25.82
C THR A 619 13.71 -9.03 -24.67
N VAL A 620 13.04 -10.17 -24.86
CA VAL A 620 12.24 -10.84 -23.84
C VAL A 620 12.85 -12.21 -23.60
N ARG A 621 13.05 -12.59 -22.33
CA ARG A 621 13.45 -13.94 -21.90
C ARG A 621 12.42 -14.49 -20.92
N TRP A 622 11.87 -15.67 -21.19
CA TRP A 622 10.95 -16.38 -20.30
C TRP A 622 11.69 -17.27 -19.29
N ARG A 623 10.95 -17.83 -18.32
CA ARG A 623 11.49 -18.71 -17.26
C ARG A 623 12.18 -19.96 -17.82
N ASP A 624 11.63 -20.54 -18.89
CA ASP A 624 12.22 -21.66 -19.64
C ASP A 624 13.52 -21.33 -20.42
N GLY A 625 14.00 -20.08 -20.34
CA GLY A 625 15.20 -19.61 -21.01
C GLY A 625 15.02 -19.30 -22.50
N THR A 626 13.83 -19.53 -23.08
CA THR A 626 13.54 -19.06 -24.43
C THR A 626 13.64 -17.55 -24.50
N THR A 627 14.10 -17.04 -25.65
CA THR A 627 14.36 -15.61 -25.84
C THR A 627 13.83 -15.17 -27.20
N ARG A 628 13.23 -13.99 -27.24
CA ARG A 628 12.79 -13.34 -28.49
C ARG A 628 13.31 -11.92 -28.55
N THR A 629 13.79 -11.54 -29.74
CA THR A 629 14.30 -10.18 -29.99
C THR A 629 13.58 -9.53 -31.16
N LEU A 630 13.18 -8.27 -31.01
CA LEU A 630 12.75 -7.39 -32.09
C LEU A 630 13.72 -6.22 -32.22
N LYS A 631 13.82 -5.64 -33.41
CA LYS A 631 14.71 -4.51 -33.69
C LYS A 631 14.00 -3.37 -34.38
N ASN A 632 14.49 -2.14 -34.16
CA ASN A 632 14.06 -0.92 -34.85
C ASN A 632 12.54 -0.70 -34.84
N GLN A 633 11.92 -0.85 -33.67
CA GLN A 633 10.49 -0.61 -33.50
C GLN A 633 10.23 0.88 -33.25
N GLN A 634 9.15 1.41 -33.81
CA GLN A 634 8.74 2.80 -33.56
C GLN A 634 8.16 2.94 -32.15
N ALA A 635 8.23 4.13 -31.59
CA ALA A 635 7.51 4.48 -30.37
C ALA A 635 5.99 4.61 -30.60
N ASN A 636 5.25 4.77 -29.51
CA ASN A 636 3.81 5.06 -29.43
C ASN A 636 2.94 3.98 -30.08
N GLN A 637 3.22 2.73 -29.75
CA GLN A 637 2.45 1.57 -30.20
C GLN A 637 2.40 0.49 -29.12
N LEU A 638 1.43 -0.43 -29.28
CA LEU A 638 1.37 -1.68 -28.56
C LEU A 638 1.94 -2.80 -29.43
N LEU A 639 2.95 -3.49 -28.91
CA LEU A 639 3.53 -4.69 -29.50
C LEU A 639 3.08 -5.94 -28.74
N THR A 640 3.10 -7.10 -29.41
CA THR A 640 2.86 -8.40 -28.77
C THR A 640 4.05 -9.32 -29.03
N LEU A 641 4.65 -9.84 -27.96
CA LEU A 641 5.76 -10.79 -28.02
C LEU A 641 5.39 -12.05 -27.23
N GLY A 642 5.47 -13.19 -27.88
CA GLY A 642 5.02 -14.49 -27.34
C GLY A 642 3.93 -15.09 -28.21
N LYS A 643 3.38 -16.22 -27.75
CA LYS A 643 2.19 -16.88 -28.33
C LYS A 643 0.93 -16.42 -27.59
N SER A 644 -0.17 -16.35 -28.33
CA SER A 644 -1.51 -16.40 -27.75
C SER A 644 -1.90 -17.87 -27.63
N ILE A 645 -2.52 -18.25 -26.51
CA ILE A 645 -3.10 -19.57 -26.30
C ILE A 645 -4.61 -19.45 -26.44
#